data_AF-A0A4P9YMI0-F1
#
_entry.id   AF-A0A4P9YMI0-F1
#
_cell.length_a   1.000
_cell.length_b   1.000
_cell.length_c   1.000
_cell.angle_alpha   90.00
_cell.angle_beta   90.00
_cell.angle_gamma   90.00
#
_symmetry.space_group_name_H-M   'P 1'
#
loop_
_entity.id
_entity.type
_entity.pdbx_description
1 polymer ?
#
loop_
_entity_poly.entity_id
_entity_poly.type
_entity_poly.pdbx_seq_one_letter_code
_entity_poly.pdbx_strand_id
1 'polypeptide(L)'
;MNLIPKIARQNFLVQSNIIRHFSSWRKNRMNDPNVKETKIGMNFMLLHSKLEEYYSKRELLAILKKFGENVTDPNETINPDVCEYLFYESGYYKCPEEFNDHRYMFKERPPPSEKAPQRPPIVTIMGHVDHGKTSLLDFFRKSNIVENEAGKITQHIGAFTVHIGEQKITFLDTPGHAAFLEMRHRGAQVTDFVILVVAANDGIQPQTLEPIKFIKEAKVPMIVAINKCDKFMKEVKKVKDQLLANGIELEEVGGDVQCIPISAVTGLGMDDLTQAIIAQAEIMDLRAEADGNVEGTIIESKTVEGKGTVATVLVRRGTIVPRTTLLAEKAYCIVRTMIESNSKTLTRAAPSTAVEIDGWSSVPPIGSKVFQVPDKEYALGRISSLKQWEEQVNRFKSEHTRLKSLLLRKLDPFYRQKMLEVTGSLKGGMRWNMDDMVSEKETKQVPKVNIVIKADVLGSIEAIENLLSSVPTNKIRPVVINKQIGPPTESDVELASLANAIIVNFNVEPPANILSKCQKKKVTIKSFKVIYHLIDFLNEELCKRIPIEYSSLKIGEAKVLKVFEISDGEIKAGGSITTFGDIRKTQENLYAVKVVRDSKVVYEGSIDSLKHFKQEVSLISHPSEFGISFKGFAVDVSKFENQYIAKPTTTHLRFRTDTNVPKLGVMLVGWGGNNGSTFTAGILANKMSLKWQTRRGLQNANYLGSVFMSSTMVLGPSEEDLDNLVHVPMNSLVPMVNPNEIVIGGWDISSMNLADAMDRAQVLEPDLKIQLKDAMGKMKPLPSIYYPDFIAANQVERADNVIPGTNKNEHLEVIRNDIRQFKKANDLDKVIVMWTANTERFSDVKEGLNDTAESLLTSIKESKDEISPSSIFAVASILEGCPFINGSPQNTLVPGVIDLATQHAVPIGGDDFKTGQTKIKSVLVDFLVNAGIKPLAITSYNHLGNNDGANLSAPKQFRSKEITKSSVVDDMVKANFLLYSKNEHPDHTIVIKNVPSVGDSKRALDEYENEIFMGGRNTISLHNTCEDSLLAVPVMIDLIILMELFTRVTYKTECETEFKNFNVVNSFLSYFLKAPMVPYRTPVINALQTQRRAIENVLRALLGLPIYDDSLLHYRM
;
A
#
# COMPACT_ATOMS: atom_id res chain seq x y z
N MET A 1 48.54 26.61 34.59
CA MET A 1 49.15 26.02 33.38
C MET A 1 49.82 24.67 33.70
N ASN A 2 49.14 23.71 34.35
CA ASN A 2 49.73 22.38 34.67
C ASN A 2 48.69 21.31 35.08
N LEU A 3 47.61 21.10 34.30
CA LEU A 3 46.69 19.98 34.57
C LEU A 3 46.15 19.20 33.35
N ILE A 4 46.53 19.59 32.14
CA ILE A 4 46.05 18.94 30.91
C ILE A 4 46.97 17.78 30.41
N PRO A 5 48.29 17.72 30.69
CA PRO A 5 49.12 16.62 30.14
C PRO A 5 49.03 15.26 30.84
N LYS A 6 48.43 15.15 32.04
CA LYS A 6 48.39 13.88 32.80
C LYS A 6 47.28 12.93 32.37
N ILE A 7 46.16 13.45 31.85
CA ILE A 7 45.01 12.63 31.42
C ILE A 7 45.25 11.99 30.04
N ALA A 8 46.01 12.66 29.17
CA ALA A 8 46.32 12.13 27.83
C ALA A 8 47.29 10.93 27.84
N ARG A 9 48.19 10.82 28.83
CA ARG A 9 49.13 9.68 28.95
C ARG A 9 48.49 8.43 29.57
N GLN A 10 47.46 8.56 30.41
CA GLN A 10 46.76 7.40 30.97
C GLN A 10 45.82 6.72 29.96
N ASN A 11 45.17 7.48 29.07
CA ASN A 11 44.29 6.89 28.05
C ASN A 11 45.04 6.15 26.93
N PHE A 12 46.28 6.52 26.63
CA PHE A 12 47.10 5.85 25.60
C PHE A 12 47.64 4.48 26.08
N LEU A 13 47.92 4.33 27.38
CA LEU A 13 48.40 3.07 27.96
C LEU A 13 47.28 2.02 28.07
N VAL A 14 46.03 2.43 28.32
CA VAL A 14 44.87 1.53 28.38
C VAL A 14 44.48 1.02 26.99
N GLN A 15 44.54 1.85 25.95
CA GLN A 15 44.30 1.40 24.57
C GLN A 15 45.40 0.44 24.04
N SER A 16 46.67 0.66 24.42
CA SER A 16 47.77 -0.20 23.95
C SER A 16 47.75 -1.62 24.53
N ASN A 17 47.24 -1.81 25.76
CA ASN A 17 47.14 -3.12 26.40
C ASN A 17 45.94 -3.93 25.90
N ILE A 18 44.85 -3.27 25.48
CA ILE A 18 43.69 -3.92 24.87
C ILE A 18 44.02 -4.40 23.44
N ILE A 19 44.77 -3.60 22.67
CA ILE A 19 45.21 -3.95 21.30
C ILE A 19 46.22 -5.12 21.30
N ARG A 20 47.14 -5.18 22.28
CA ARG A 20 48.08 -6.32 22.41
C ARG A 20 47.36 -7.63 22.80
N HIS A 21 46.38 -7.58 23.70
CA HIS A 21 45.57 -8.76 24.03
C HIS A 21 44.72 -9.24 22.84
N PHE A 22 44.14 -8.33 22.05
CA PHE A 22 43.32 -8.68 20.89
C PHE A 22 44.13 -9.24 19.71
N SER A 23 45.32 -8.69 19.45
CA SER A 23 46.22 -9.19 18.39
C SER A 23 46.78 -10.58 18.69
N SER A 24 47.07 -10.89 19.96
CA SER A 24 47.55 -12.20 20.42
C SER A 24 46.44 -13.26 20.44
N TRP A 25 45.22 -12.88 20.85
CA TRP A 25 44.07 -13.77 20.87
C TRP A 25 43.55 -14.12 19.46
N ARG A 26 43.61 -13.19 18.50
CA ARG A 26 43.15 -13.39 17.11
C ARG A 26 44.19 -14.09 16.23
N LYS A 27 45.50 -13.83 16.40
CA LYS A 27 46.57 -14.54 15.66
C LYS A 27 46.63 -16.03 15.98
N ASN A 28 46.39 -16.42 17.24
CA ASN A 28 46.42 -17.83 17.64
C ASN A 28 45.17 -18.62 17.22
N ARG A 29 44.07 -17.93 16.83
CA ARG A 29 42.79 -18.57 16.43
C ARG A 29 42.59 -18.72 14.93
N MET A 30 43.22 -17.87 14.09
CA MET A 30 43.01 -17.86 12.64
C MET A 30 43.98 -18.76 11.84
N ASN A 31 45.04 -19.29 12.46
CA ASN A 31 46.09 -20.05 11.78
C ASN A 31 46.08 -21.57 12.03
N ASP A 32 45.12 -22.11 12.81
CA ASP A 32 45.07 -23.54 13.11
C ASP A 32 43.75 -24.18 12.62
N PRO A 33 43.79 -24.99 11.54
CA PRO A 33 42.61 -25.66 10.98
C PRO A 33 42.03 -26.77 11.88
N ASN A 34 42.71 -27.17 12.96
CA ASN A 34 42.37 -28.35 13.76
C ASN A 34 41.76 -28.04 15.14
N VAL A 35 41.47 -26.78 15.47
CA VAL A 35 40.82 -26.44 16.74
C VAL A 35 39.33 -26.79 16.67
N LYS A 36 38.96 -27.97 17.20
CA LYS A 36 37.57 -28.35 17.44
C LYS A 36 36.87 -27.28 18.29
N GLU A 37 35.73 -26.81 17.81
CA GLU A 37 34.86 -25.81 18.44
C GLU A 37 34.68 -26.06 19.94
N THR A 38 35.36 -25.27 20.76
CA THR A 38 34.97 -25.06 22.16
C THR A 38 34.58 -23.59 22.27
N LYS A 39 33.28 -23.34 22.06
CA LYS A 39 32.66 -22.04 22.30
C LYS A 39 32.66 -21.80 23.81
N ILE A 40 33.59 -20.99 24.29
CA ILE A 40 33.67 -20.60 25.71
C ILE A 40 32.47 -19.69 25.99
N GLY A 41 31.47 -20.18 26.71
CA GLY A 41 30.35 -19.35 27.14
C GLY A 41 30.80 -18.28 28.13
N MET A 42 30.15 -17.12 28.09
CA MET A 42 30.40 -16.02 29.01
C MET A 42 29.41 -16.05 30.16
N ASN A 43 29.85 -15.75 31.38
CA ASN A 43 28.91 -15.55 32.47
C ASN A 43 28.20 -14.19 32.37
N PHE A 44 27.07 -14.07 33.04
CA PHE A 44 26.24 -12.87 32.96
C PHE A 44 26.95 -11.59 33.42
N MET A 45 27.79 -11.66 34.47
CA MET A 45 28.56 -10.49 34.89
C MET A 45 29.52 -10.01 33.81
N LEU A 46 30.20 -10.95 33.13
CA LEU A 46 31.12 -10.62 32.05
C LEU A 46 30.36 -10.08 30.82
N LEU A 47 29.24 -10.70 30.44
CA LEU A 47 28.41 -10.23 29.33
C LEU A 47 27.83 -8.83 29.60
N HIS A 48 27.30 -8.61 30.81
CA HIS A 48 26.79 -7.31 31.22
C HIS A 48 27.91 -6.27 31.24
N SER A 49 29.08 -6.56 31.81
CA SER A 49 30.21 -5.62 31.82
C SER A 49 30.69 -5.21 30.43
N LYS A 50 30.43 -6.04 29.40
CA LYS A 50 30.80 -5.76 28.02
C LYS A 50 29.71 -4.98 27.26
N LEU A 51 28.46 -5.07 27.72
CA LEU A 51 27.29 -4.47 27.06
C LEU A 51 26.61 -3.39 27.92
N GLU A 52 27.19 -3.00 29.05
CA GLU A 52 26.60 -2.04 30.01
C GLU A 52 26.37 -0.65 29.41
N GLU A 53 27.12 -0.29 28.36
CA GLU A 53 26.92 0.95 27.59
C GLU A 53 25.66 0.90 26.70
N TYR A 54 25.16 -0.30 26.36
CA TYR A 54 24.05 -0.50 25.42
C TYR A 54 22.77 -1.01 26.08
N TYR A 55 22.90 -1.81 27.13
CA TYR A 55 21.77 -2.40 27.84
C TYR A 55 21.98 -2.30 29.35
N SER A 56 20.95 -1.85 30.06
CA SER A 56 20.96 -1.95 31.52
C SER A 56 20.86 -3.42 31.97
N LYS A 57 21.32 -3.71 33.18
CA LYS A 57 21.24 -5.06 33.77
C LYS A 57 19.85 -5.69 33.68
N ARG A 58 18.80 -4.86 33.86
CA ARG A 58 17.41 -5.30 33.82
C ARG A 58 16.93 -5.60 32.40
N GLU A 59 17.37 -4.83 31.42
CA GLU A 59 17.06 -5.05 30.01
C GLU A 59 17.80 -6.27 29.47
N LEU A 60 19.08 -6.43 29.78
CA LEU A 60 19.87 -7.57 29.32
C LEU A 60 19.32 -8.89 29.88
N LEU A 61 18.90 -8.93 31.16
CA LEU A 61 18.20 -10.09 31.74
C LEU A 61 16.86 -10.37 31.06
N ALA A 62 16.10 -9.33 30.72
CA ALA A 62 14.83 -9.50 30.01
C ALA A 62 15.03 -10.03 28.59
N ILE A 63 16.09 -9.60 27.90
CA ILE A 63 16.45 -10.06 26.55
C ILE A 63 16.95 -11.50 26.59
N LEU A 64 17.87 -11.85 27.50
CA LEU A 64 18.34 -13.22 27.69
C LEU A 64 17.17 -14.18 28.01
N LYS A 65 16.23 -13.73 28.84
CA LYS A 65 15.00 -14.47 29.14
C LYS A 65 14.10 -14.68 27.91
N LYS A 66 14.09 -13.75 26.95
CA LYS A 66 13.38 -13.92 25.66
C LYS A 66 14.06 -14.96 24.77
N PHE A 67 15.38 -15.12 24.87
CA PHE A 67 16.15 -16.15 24.19
C PHE A 67 16.18 -17.50 24.93
N GLY A 68 15.45 -17.63 26.04
CA GLY A 68 15.35 -18.86 26.84
C GLY A 68 16.45 -19.04 27.90
N GLU A 69 17.35 -18.06 28.05
CA GLU A 69 18.41 -18.06 29.05
C GLU A 69 17.89 -17.43 30.36
N ASN A 70 17.47 -18.28 31.32
CA ASN A 70 17.01 -17.84 32.64
C ASN A 70 18.18 -17.71 33.62
N VAL A 71 18.95 -16.64 33.50
CA VAL A 71 20.09 -16.39 34.39
C VAL A 71 19.60 -16.05 35.80
N THR A 72 19.90 -16.92 36.77
CA THR A 72 19.58 -16.69 38.19
C THR A 72 20.83 -16.49 39.05
N ASP A 73 21.97 -17.05 38.64
CA ASP A 73 23.29 -16.79 39.21
C ASP A 73 24.13 -15.91 38.25
N PRO A 74 24.71 -14.78 38.70
CA PRO A 74 25.58 -13.95 37.87
C PRO A 74 26.84 -14.64 37.29
N ASN A 75 27.25 -15.78 37.85
CA ASN A 75 28.35 -16.61 37.38
C ASN A 75 27.92 -17.70 36.38
N GLU A 76 26.62 -17.83 36.10
CA GLU A 76 26.05 -18.82 35.18
C GLU A 76 26.42 -18.52 33.72
N THR A 77 26.86 -19.56 33.01
CA THR A 77 27.39 -19.47 31.65
C THR A 77 26.27 -19.41 30.62
N ILE A 78 26.20 -18.30 29.88
CA ILE A 78 25.17 -18.03 28.87
C ILE A 78 25.55 -18.68 27.54
N ASN A 79 24.54 -19.16 26.80
CA ASN A 79 24.72 -19.74 25.48
C ASN A 79 25.56 -18.82 24.54
N PRO A 80 26.68 -19.34 23.99
CA PRO A 80 27.56 -18.56 23.13
C PRO A 80 26.89 -17.96 21.90
N ASP A 81 25.93 -18.65 21.28
CA ASP A 81 25.22 -18.17 20.08
C ASP A 81 24.36 -16.93 20.41
N VAL A 82 23.75 -16.93 21.61
CA VAL A 82 22.93 -15.82 22.11
C VAL A 82 23.82 -14.63 22.47
N CYS A 83 24.95 -14.89 23.14
CA CYS A 83 25.95 -13.85 23.40
C CYS A 83 26.41 -13.19 22.10
N GLU A 84 26.74 -14.00 21.08
CA GLU A 84 27.24 -13.50 19.79
C GLU A 84 26.21 -12.66 19.03
N TYR A 85 24.93 -13.06 19.05
CA TYR A 85 23.83 -12.25 18.52
C TYR A 85 23.67 -10.91 19.26
N LEU A 86 23.70 -10.93 20.60
CA LEU A 86 23.53 -9.71 21.42
C LEU A 86 24.69 -8.72 21.23
N PHE A 87 25.91 -9.22 21.08
CA PHE A 87 27.05 -8.39 20.71
C PHE A 87 26.88 -7.79 19.30
N TYR A 88 26.23 -8.48 18.37
CA TYR A 88 25.97 -7.92 17.03
C TYR A 88 24.86 -6.85 17.05
N GLU A 89 23.73 -7.15 17.70
CA GLU A 89 22.55 -6.28 17.75
C GLU A 89 22.83 -4.96 18.50
N SER A 90 23.59 -5.04 19.59
CA SER A 90 24.08 -3.84 20.31
C SER A 90 25.04 -2.99 19.49
N GLY A 91 25.55 -3.50 18.37
CA GLY A 91 26.66 -2.87 17.65
C GLY A 91 28.00 -3.01 18.38
N TYR A 92 28.12 -3.89 19.38
CA TYR A 92 29.40 -4.22 19.99
C TYR A 92 30.34 -4.90 18.97
N TYR A 93 29.81 -5.76 18.11
CA TYR A 93 30.44 -6.14 16.83
C TYR A 93 30.11 -5.10 15.76
N LYS A 94 30.60 -3.87 15.94
CA LYS A 94 30.75 -2.97 14.79
C LYS A 94 31.73 -3.63 13.83
N CYS A 95 31.35 -3.74 12.56
CA CYS A 95 32.37 -3.76 11.51
C CYS A 95 33.27 -2.57 11.83
N PRO A 96 34.57 -2.76 12.14
CA PRO A 96 35.38 -1.68 12.69
C PRO A 96 35.24 -0.45 11.80
N GLU A 97 35.22 0.77 12.35
CA GLU A 97 35.02 1.98 11.52
C GLU A 97 36.06 2.07 10.37
N GLU A 98 37.22 1.44 10.55
CA GLU A 98 38.26 1.19 9.55
C GLU A 98 37.79 0.40 8.31
N PHE A 99 36.71 -0.37 8.43
CA PHE A 99 36.07 -1.14 7.36
C PHE A 99 34.89 -0.40 6.72
N ASN A 100 34.34 0.64 7.33
CA ASN A 100 33.18 1.35 6.76
C ASN A 100 33.58 2.49 5.82
N ASP A 101 34.85 2.83 5.77
CA ASP A 101 35.35 3.97 5.03
C ASP A 101 36.36 3.53 3.95
N HIS A 102 35.85 3.31 2.75
CA HIS A 102 36.64 3.12 1.53
C HIS A 102 37.58 4.32 1.25
N ARG A 103 37.37 5.48 1.89
CA ARG A 103 38.25 6.65 1.79
C ARG A 103 39.61 6.44 2.47
N TYR A 104 39.79 5.42 3.32
CA TYR A 104 41.12 5.07 3.84
C TYR A 104 42.07 4.49 2.78
N MET A 105 41.57 4.09 1.61
CA MET A 105 42.42 3.59 0.52
C MET A 105 43.02 4.72 -0.33
N PHE A 106 42.34 5.87 -0.42
CA PHE A 106 42.78 7.04 -1.19
C PHE A 106 42.43 8.33 -0.42
N LYS A 107 43.43 8.95 0.20
CA LYS A 107 43.27 10.23 0.88
C LYS A 107 42.98 11.31 -0.17
N GLU A 108 41.79 11.90 -0.13
CA GLU A 108 41.44 13.01 -1.01
C GLU A 108 42.43 14.16 -0.83
N ARG A 109 42.90 14.71 -1.95
CA ARG A 109 43.82 15.84 -1.92
C ARG A 109 43.08 17.11 -1.51
N PRO A 110 43.74 18.02 -0.77
CA PRO A 110 43.17 19.34 -0.51
C PRO A 110 42.85 20.06 -1.83
N PRO A 111 41.96 21.07 -1.82
CA PRO A 111 41.67 21.89 -3.00
C PRO A 111 42.96 22.48 -3.62
N PRO A 112 42.98 22.73 -4.94
CA PRO A 112 44.16 23.28 -5.62
C PRO A 112 44.58 24.61 -4.99
N SER A 113 45.89 24.87 -4.92
CA SER A 113 46.37 26.15 -4.38
C SER A 113 45.97 27.33 -5.27
N GLU A 114 45.86 28.53 -4.68
CA GLU A 114 45.64 29.79 -5.42
C GLU A 114 46.78 30.12 -6.42
N LYS A 115 47.92 29.44 -6.32
CA LYS A 115 49.04 29.60 -7.26
C LYS A 115 48.96 28.65 -8.46
N ALA A 116 48.01 27.71 -8.46
CA ALA A 116 47.82 26.79 -9.57
C ALA A 116 47.36 27.54 -10.83
N PRO A 117 47.80 27.09 -12.02
CA PRO A 117 47.38 27.69 -13.28
C PRO A 117 45.89 27.47 -13.52
N GLN A 118 45.28 28.39 -14.27
CA GLN A 118 43.90 28.24 -14.73
C GLN A 118 43.77 27.03 -15.65
N ARG A 119 42.65 26.32 -15.52
CA ARG A 119 42.32 25.16 -16.34
C ARG A 119 41.05 25.39 -17.17
N PRO A 120 40.90 24.69 -18.30
CA PRO A 120 39.64 24.68 -19.06
C PRO A 120 38.44 24.27 -18.20
N PRO A 121 37.27 24.92 -18.32
CA PRO A 121 36.03 24.45 -17.71
C PRO A 121 35.55 23.15 -18.36
N ILE A 122 34.96 22.28 -17.54
CA ILE A 122 34.30 21.04 -17.96
C ILE A 122 32.80 21.24 -17.81
N VAL A 123 32.07 21.15 -18.93
CA VAL A 123 30.66 21.53 -19.03
C VAL A 123 29.82 20.37 -19.54
N THR A 124 28.78 19.96 -18.81
CA THR A 124 27.83 18.94 -19.32
C THR A 124 26.65 19.62 -19.98
N ILE A 125 26.18 19.09 -21.10
CA ILE A 125 24.89 19.48 -21.69
C ILE A 125 23.81 18.46 -21.31
N MET A 126 22.74 18.93 -20.68
CA MET A 126 21.60 18.11 -20.23
C MET A 126 20.27 18.64 -20.78
N GLY A 127 19.26 17.78 -20.82
CA GLY A 127 17.92 18.13 -21.31
C GLY A 127 17.17 16.95 -21.91
N HIS A 128 15.87 17.13 -22.17
CA HIS A 128 15.00 16.10 -22.73
C HIS A 128 15.41 15.69 -24.16
N VAL A 129 14.92 14.53 -24.61
CA VAL A 129 15.09 14.04 -26.00
C VAL A 129 14.54 15.09 -26.97
N ASP A 130 15.17 15.24 -28.13
CA ASP A 130 14.78 16.20 -29.19
C ASP A 130 14.77 17.69 -28.82
N HIS A 131 15.29 18.07 -27.65
CA HIS A 131 15.55 19.47 -27.32
C HIS A 131 16.78 20.06 -28.04
N GLY A 132 17.48 19.27 -28.85
CA GLY A 132 18.59 19.72 -29.70
C GLY A 132 19.93 19.85 -28.98
N LYS A 133 20.19 19.01 -27.96
CA LYS A 133 21.50 18.94 -27.27
C LYS A 133 22.64 18.61 -28.24
N THR A 134 22.49 17.56 -29.04
CA THR A 134 23.51 17.14 -30.00
C THR A 134 23.67 18.18 -31.12
N SER A 135 22.59 18.82 -31.55
CA SER A 135 22.65 19.96 -32.50
C SER A 135 23.43 21.14 -31.94
N LEU A 136 23.27 21.44 -30.64
CA LEU A 136 24.05 22.47 -29.96
C LEU A 136 25.54 22.11 -29.91
N LEU A 137 25.88 20.83 -29.68
CA LEU A 137 27.26 20.36 -29.68
C LEU A 137 27.87 20.34 -31.10
N ASP A 138 27.10 19.96 -32.12
CA ASP A 138 27.52 19.97 -33.53
C ASP A 138 27.87 21.40 -33.99
N PHE A 139 27.12 22.41 -33.53
CA PHE A 139 27.46 23.82 -33.75
C PHE A 139 28.86 24.16 -33.19
N PHE A 140 29.15 23.77 -31.94
CA PHE A 140 30.47 24.01 -31.33
C PHE A 140 31.58 23.19 -32.00
N ARG A 141 31.29 21.96 -32.45
CA ARG A 141 32.27 21.07 -33.09
C ARG A 141 32.55 21.43 -34.55
N LYS A 142 31.69 22.23 -35.20
CA LYS A 142 31.69 22.45 -36.66
C LYS A 142 31.69 21.12 -37.44
N SER A 143 30.98 20.11 -36.91
CA SER A 143 30.86 18.79 -37.50
C SER A 143 29.41 18.30 -37.43
N ASN A 144 28.99 17.44 -38.38
CA ASN A 144 27.65 16.85 -38.41
C ASN A 144 27.71 15.41 -37.88
N ILE A 145 27.71 15.24 -36.56
CA ILE A 145 27.75 13.91 -35.94
C ILE A 145 26.33 13.32 -35.89
N VAL A 146 25.29 14.16 -35.79
CA VAL A 146 23.88 13.73 -35.77
C VAL A 146 23.49 12.89 -36.99
N GLU A 147 24.08 13.13 -38.17
CA GLU A 147 23.78 12.34 -39.37
C GLU A 147 24.45 10.95 -39.39
N ASN A 148 25.55 10.79 -38.65
CA ASN A 148 26.34 9.56 -38.61
C ASN A 148 26.00 8.63 -37.43
N GLU A 149 25.27 9.13 -36.42
CA GLU A 149 24.79 8.33 -35.29
C GLU A 149 23.57 7.47 -35.67
N ALA A 150 23.63 6.18 -35.29
CA ALA A 150 22.51 5.26 -35.51
C ALA A 150 21.26 5.76 -34.76
N GLY A 151 20.18 6.01 -35.50
CA GLY A 151 18.92 6.54 -34.95
C GLY A 151 18.94 8.04 -34.63
N LYS A 152 19.99 8.78 -35.02
CA LYS A 152 20.15 10.22 -34.77
C LYS A 152 20.07 10.60 -33.27
N ILE A 153 20.47 9.69 -32.39
CA ILE A 153 20.45 9.89 -30.93
C ILE A 153 21.79 9.56 -30.28
N THR A 154 22.18 10.37 -29.31
CA THR A 154 23.34 10.15 -28.46
C THR A 154 23.06 9.03 -27.45
N GLN A 155 23.83 7.94 -27.51
CA GLN A 155 23.62 6.73 -26.67
C GLN A 155 24.80 6.41 -25.72
N HIS A 156 25.89 7.19 -25.79
CA HIS A 156 27.06 7.06 -24.92
C HIS A 156 27.48 8.44 -24.38
N ILE A 157 28.20 8.47 -23.26
CA ILE A 157 28.79 9.73 -22.80
C ILE A 157 30.03 10.03 -23.65
N GLY A 158 29.96 11.13 -24.42
CA GLY A 158 31.06 11.62 -25.23
C GLY A 158 31.74 12.80 -24.57
N ALA A 159 33.07 12.87 -24.63
CA ALA A 159 33.84 14.02 -24.13
C ALA A 159 34.72 14.59 -25.23
N PHE A 160 34.72 15.91 -25.39
CA PHE A 160 35.49 16.59 -26.43
C PHE A 160 35.83 18.02 -26.03
N THR A 161 36.89 18.56 -26.63
CA THR A 161 37.40 19.89 -26.29
C THR A 161 37.27 20.80 -27.50
N VAL A 162 36.68 21.98 -27.30
CA VAL A 162 36.48 23.02 -28.33
C VAL A 162 37.20 24.29 -27.90
N HIS A 163 37.67 25.06 -28.89
CA HIS A 163 38.17 26.41 -28.66
C HIS A 163 37.06 27.40 -28.93
N ILE A 164 36.72 28.18 -27.91
CA ILE A 164 35.70 29.23 -27.95
C ILE A 164 36.43 30.54 -27.60
N GLY A 165 36.66 31.38 -28.62
CA GLY A 165 37.59 32.51 -28.50
C GLY A 165 39.02 32.04 -28.23
N GLU A 166 39.66 32.59 -27.18
CA GLU A 166 40.98 32.16 -26.71
C GLU A 166 40.91 31.04 -25.66
N GLN A 167 39.73 30.73 -25.13
CA GLN A 167 39.55 29.72 -24.07
C GLN A 167 39.25 28.32 -24.66
N LYS A 168 39.83 27.30 -24.03
CA LYS A 168 39.48 25.89 -24.28
C LYS A 168 38.37 25.48 -23.34
N ILE A 169 37.37 24.77 -23.84
CA ILE A 169 36.24 24.26 -23.05
C ILE A 169 36.05 22.78 -23.37
N THR A 170 35.89 21.96 -22.34
CA THR A 170 35.64 20.53 -22.50
C THR A 170 34.17 20.24 -22.25
N PHE A 171 33.47 19.76 -23.27
CA PHE A 171 32.06 19.41 -23.19
C PHE A 171 31.89 17.91 -22.96
N LEU A 172 30.97 17.58 -22.04
CA LEU A 172 30.44 16.24 -21.86
C LEU A 172 29.03 16.17 -22.45
N ASP A 173 28.86 15.29 -23.42
CA ASP A 173 27.57 14.98 -24.05
C ASP A 173 26.89 13.85 -23.29
N THR A 174 25.66 14.07 -22.82
CA THR A 174 24.90 13.06 -22.07
C THR A 174 23.61 12.66 -22.81
N PRO A 175 23.29 11.35 -22.86
CA PRO A 175 22.04 10.88 -23.46
C PRO A 175 20.78 11.44 -22.79
N GLY A 176 19.79 11.83 -23.60
CA GLY A 176 18.54 12.44 -23.12
C GLY A 176 17.43 11.45 -22.72
N HIS A 177 17.54 10.17 -23.07
CA HIS A 177 16.48 9.18 -22.85
C HIS A 177 16.41 8.70 -21.40
N ALA A 178 15.21 8.38 -20.90
CA ALA A 178 14.99 7.93 -19.51
C ALA A 178 15.85 6.72 -19.09
N ALA A 179 16.11 5.79 -20.02
CA ALA A 179 16.95 4.61 -19.77
C ALA A 179 18.41 4.93 -19.38
N PHE A 180 18.90 6.15 -19.65
CA PHE A 180 20.27 6.59 -19.35
C PHE A 180 20.35 7.53 -18.14
N LEU A 181 19.44 7.39 -17.18
CA LEU A 181 19.36 8.21 -15.97
C LEU A 181 20.71 8.29 -15.23
N GLU A 182 21.34 7.14 -14.98
CA GLU A 182 22.61 7.03 -14.26
C GLU A 182 23.78 7.73 -14.97
N MET A 183 23.72 7.85 -16.30
CA MET A 183 24.72 8.59 -17.07
C MET A 183 24.60 10.10 -16.86
N ARG A 184 23.37 10.62 -16.77
CA ARG A 184 23.13 12.05 -16.47
C ARG A 184 23.57 12.40 -15.05
N HIS A 185 23.25 11.55 -14.08
CA HIS A 185 23.68 11.74 -12.70
C HIS A 185 25.21 11.81 -12.59
N ARG A 186 25.94 10.92 -13.26
CA ARG A 186 27.41 10.97 -13.37
C ARG A 186 27.91 12.23 -14.06
N GLY A 187 27.28 12.62 -15.17
CA GLY A 187 27.62 13.86 -15.88
C GLY A 187 27.56 15.09 -14.98
N ALA A 188 26.54 15.22 -14.12
CA ALA A 188 26.42 16.33 -13.17
C ALA A 188 27.55 16.36 -12.13
N GLN A 189 27.97 15.19 -11.62
CA GLN A 189 29.01 15.09 -10.60
C GLN A 189 30.43 15.39 -11.12
N VAL A 190 30.66 15.17 -12.41
CA VAL A 190 31.99 15.25 -13.03
C VAL A 190 32.22 16.58 -13.77
N THR A 191 31.29 17.53 -13.69
CA THR A 191 31.43 18.85 -14.34
C THR A 191 31.51 20.00 -13.37
N ASP A 192 32.01 21.11 -13.88
CA ASP A 192 32.14 22.36 -13.13
C ASP A 192 30.80 23.10 -13.13
N PHE A 193 30.11 23.15 -14.28
CA PHE A 193 28.74 23.64 -14.40
C PHE A 193 28.00 22.94 -15.55
N VAL A 194 26.67 23.10 -15.60
CA VAL A 194 25.79 22.39 -16.55
C VAL A 194 25.01 23.36 -17.44
N ILE A 195 24.89 23.05 -18.73
CA ILE A 195 23.98 23.74 -19.65
C ILE A 195 22.70 22.90 -19.76
N LEU A 196 21.58 23.46 -19.31
CA LEU A 196 20.26 22.85 -19.43
C LEU A 196 19.58 23.34 -20.71
N VAL A 197 19.34 22.44 -21.66
CA VAL A 197 18.70 22.75 -22.94
C VAL A 197 17.20 22.44 -22.87
N VAL A 198 16.38 23.47 -23.05
CA VAL A 198 14.91 23.37 -23.05
C VAL A 198 14.36 23.87 -24.37
N ALA A 199 13.58 23.07 -25.09
CA ALA A 199 13.00 23.52 -26.36
C ALA A 199 11.84 24.50 -26.12
N ALA A 200 11.77 25.58 -26.88
CA ALA A 200 10.74 26.61 -26.75
C ALA A 200 9.32 26.09 -27.05
N ASN A 201 9.16 25.12 -27.96
CA ASN A 201 7.86 24.51 -28.27
C ASN A 201 7.36 23.54 -27.19
N ASP A 202 8.27 22.81 -26.54
CA ASP A 202 7.91 21.73 -25.61
C ASP A 202 7.89 22.22 -24.16
N GLY A 203 8.73 23.19 -23.80
CA GLY A 203 8.88 23.67 -22.43
C GLY A 203 9.45 22.60 -21.49
N ILE A 204 9.15 22.73 -20.19
CA ILE A 204 9.62 21.76 -19.18
C ILE A 204 8.81 20.47 -19.28
N GLN A 205 9.51 19.38 -19.60
CA GLN A 205 8.96 18.02 -19.64
C GLN A 205 9.33 17.22 -18.37
N PRO A 206 8.63 16.12 -18.04
CA PRO A 206 8.97 15.28 -16.88
C PRO A 206 10.45 14.83 -16.86
N GLN A 207 11.01 14.51 -18.02
CA GLN A 207 12.42 14.12 -18.17
C GLN A 207 13.40 15.32 -18.09
N THR A 208 12.88 16.56 -18.06
CA THR A 208 13.67 17.78 -17.77
C THR A 208 13.78 18.01 -16.26
N LEU A 209 12.81 17.55 -15.48
CA LEU A 209 12.83 17.64 -14.01
C LEU A 209 13.93 16.77 -13.39
N GLU A 210 14.24 15.62 -13.99
CA GLU A 210 15.31 14.73 -13.51
C GLU A 210 16.71 15.39 -13.57
N PRO A 211 17.16 15.96 -14.72
CA PRO A 211 18.38 16.78 -14.75
C PRO A 211 18.40 17.90 -13.72
N ILE A 212 17.29 18.64 -13.56
CA ILE A 212 17.20 19.74 -12.59
C ILE A 212 17.47 19.22 -11.17
N LYS A 213 16.92 18.06 -10.81
CA LYS A 213 17.17 17.41 -9.54
C LYS A 213 18.65 17.02 -9.38
N PHE A 214 19.26 16.38 -10.37
CA PHE A 214 20.67 15.98 -10.30
C PHE A 214 21.64 17.16 -10.20
N ILE A 215 21.36 18.25 -10.93
CA ILE A 215 22.15 19.48 -10.86
C ILE A 215 22.08 20.08 -9.44
N LYS A 216 20.88 20.16 -8.86
CA LYS A 216 20.67 20.66 -7.48
C LYS A 216 21.34 19.77 -6.43
N GLU A 217 21.27 18.44 -6.59
CA GLU A 217 21.93 17.47 -5.70
C GLU A 217 23.46 17.57 -5.79
N ALA A 218 24.01 17.73 -6.99
CA ALA A 218 25.44 17.89 -7.23
C ALA A 218 25.98 19.26 -6.81
N LYS A 219 25.10 20.24 -6.54
CA LYS A 219 25.44 21.63 -6.18
C LYS A 219 26.34 22.32 -7.23
N VAL A 220 26.10 22.03 -8.50
CA VAL A 220 26.83 22.64 -9.62
C VAL A 220 26.01 23.81 -10.21
N PRO A 221 26.64 24.94 -10.57
CA PRO A 221 25.95 26.04 -11.25
C PRO A 221 25.33 25.58 -12.58
N MET A 222 24.29 26.28 -13.04
CA MET A 222 23.64 25.97 -14.32
C MET A 222 23.37 27.20 -15.17
N ILE A 223 23.43 27.01 -16.49
CA ILE A 223 23.00 27.98 -17.51
C ILE A 223 21.84 27.34 -18.28
N VAL A 224 20.76 28.09 -18.51
CA VAL A 224 19.60 27.58 -19.26
C VAL A 224 19.64 28.11 -20.68
N ALA A 225 19.67 27.21 -21.66
CA ALA A 225 19.59 27.53 -23.08
C ALA A 225 18.20 27.14 -23.62
N ILE A 226 17.38 28.13 -23.99
CA ILE A 226 16.05 27.90 -24.57
C ILE A 226 16.20 27.73 -26.08
N ASN A 227 16.10 26.51 -26.60
CA ASN A 227 16.39 26.18 -28.00
C ASN A 227 15.15 26.26 -28.91
N LYS A 228 15.37 26.23 -30.24
CA LYS A 228 14.33 26.33 -31.30
C LYS A 228 13.59 27.67 -31.35
N CYS A 229 14.25 28.76 -30.92
CA CYS A 229 13.67 30.10 -30.93
C CYS A 229 13.44 30.67 -32.35
N ASP A 230 14.06 30.09 -33.38
CA ASP A 230 13.82 30.44 -34.79
C ASP A 230 12.35 30.29 -35.22
N LYS A 231 11.63 29.33 -34.63
CA LYS A 231 10.22 29.06 -34.92
C LYS A 231 9.28 29.46 -33.79
N PHE A 232 9.75 29.40 -32.54
CA PHE A 232 8.89 29.49 -31.35
C PHE A 232 9.27 30.63 -30.40
N MET A 233 9.76 31.75 -30.93
CA MET A 233 10.20 32.91 -30.12
C MET A 233 9.12 33.43 -29.15
N LYS A 234 7.83 33.31 -29.49
CA LYS A 234 6.71 33.75 -28.65
C LYS A 234 6.52 32.91 -27.37
N GLU A 235 6.95 31.65 -27.38
CA GLU A 235 6.78 30.72 -26.26
C GLU A 235 7.92 30.84 -25.20
N VAL A 236 8.96 31.62 -25.47
CA VAL A 236 10.11 31.80 -24.54
C VAL A 236 9.65 32.29 -23.16
N LYS A 237 8.68 33.21 -23.12
CA LYS A 237 8.13 33.74 -21.86
C LYS A 237 7.49 32.63 -21.01
N LYS A 238 6.73 31.74 -21.64
CA LYS A 238 6.09 30.60 -20.99
C LYS A 238 7.11 29.63 -20.41
N VAL A 239 8.20 29.36 -21.13
CA VAL A 239 9.29 28.50 -20.62
C VAL A 239 9.96 29.13 -19.40
N LYS A 240 10.20 30.44 -19.40
CA LYS A 240 10.72 31.17 -18.23
C LYS A 240 9.79 31.07 -17.01
N ASP A 241 8.49 31.26 -17.21
CA ASP A 241 7.49 31.12 -16.14
C ASP A 241 7.49 29.67 -15.56
N GLN A 242 7.63 28.66 -16.41
CA GLN A 242 7.75 27.26 -15.99
C GLN A 242 9.04 26.99 -15.19
N LEU A 243 10.17 27.59 -15.57
CA LEU A 243 11.43 27.44 -14.84
C LEU A 243 11.33 28.03 -13.42
N LEU A 244 10.72 29.21 -13.30
CA LEU A 244 10.44 29.84 -12.01
C LEU A 244 9.52 28.98 -11.13
N ALA A 245 8.45 28.42 -11.70
CA ALA A 245 7.54 27.53 -10.98
C ALA A 245 8.20 26.25 -10.44
N ASN A 246 9.29 25.80 -11.08
CA ASN A 246 10.08 24.64 -10.64
C ASN A 246 11.29 25.03 -9.76
N GLY A 247 11.30 26.26 -9.25
CA GLY A 247 12.30 26.76 -8.31
C GLY A 247 13.68 26.97 -8.94
N ILE A 248 13.73 27.44 -10.19
CA ILE A 248 14.94 27.93 -10.85
C ILE A 248 14.83 29.46 -10.93
N GLU A 249 15.65 30.16 -10.15
CA GLU A 249 15.62 31.62 -10.05
C GLU A 249 16.47 32.24 -11.16
N LEU A 250 15.80 32.93 -12.10
CA LEU A 250 16.43 33.51 -13.29
C LEU A 250 17.03 34.90 -12.99
N GLU A 251 18.09 35.28 -13.70
CA GLU A 251 18.77 36.58 -13.54
C GLU A 251 17.83 37.79 -13.70
N GLU A 252 16.86 37.71 -14.61
CA GLU A 252 15.87 38.78 -14.85
C GLU A 252 14.98 39.10 -13.64
N VAL A 253 14.85 38.16 -12.69
CA VAL A 253 14.08 38.34 -11.45
C VAL A 253 14.99 38.41 -10.21
N GLY A 254 16.30 38.57 -10.41
CA GLY A 254 17.30 38.69 -9.33
C GLY A 254 17.92 37.38 -8.85
N GLY A 255 17.77 36.28 -9.59
CA GLY A 255 18.45 35.01 -9.32
C GLY A 255 19.82 34.89 -9.99
N ASP A 256 20.50 33.75 -9.77
CA ASP A 256 21.86 33.50 -10.27
C ASP A 256 21.92 32.75 -11.61
N VAL A 257 20.77 32.31 -12.15
CA VAL A 257 20.72 31.46 -13.35
C VAL A 257 20.55 32.29 -14.62
N GLN A 258 21.59 32.29 -15.46
CA GLN A 258 21.58 32.90 -16.79
C GLN A 258 20.66 32.11 -17.74
N CYS A 259 19.74 32.80 -18.43
CA CYS A 259 18.74 32.19 -19.32
C CYS A 259 18.77 32.82 -20.72
N ILE A 260 19.20 32.04 -21.72
CA ILE A 260 19.56 32.57 -23.04
C ILE A 260 18.71 31.89 -24.12
N PRO A 261 17.92 32.65 -24.90
CA PRO A 261 17.18 32.11 -26.04
C PRO A 261 18.10 31.89 -27.24
N ILE A 262 18.13 30.67 -27.77
CA ILE A 262 19.00 30.25 -28.87
C ILE A 262 18.25 29.51 -29.98
N SER A 263 18.89 29.40 -31.14
CA SER A 263 18.58 28.38 -32.15
C SER A 263 19.87 27.71 -32.60
N ALA A 264 20.02 26.43 -32.22
CA ALA A 264 21.18 25.62 -32.60
C ALA A 264 21.30 25.39 -34.13
N VAL A 265 20.24 25.61 -34.90
CA VAL A 265 20.23 25.41 -36.36
C VAL A 265 20.56 26.71 -37.11
N THR A 266 19.94 27.84 -36.72
CA THR A 266 20.16 29.12 -37.41
C THR A 266 21.33 29.92 -36.86
N GLY A 267 21.84 29.54 -35.68
CA GLY A 267 22.91 30.26 -34.98
C GLY A 267 22.42 31.45 -34.15
N LEU A 268 21.12 31.71 -34.10
CA LEU A 268 20.53 32.80 -33.29
C LEU A 268 20.91 32.63 -31.81
N GLY A 269 21.43 33.69 -31.16
CA GLY A 269 21.74 33.70 -29.72
C GLY A 269 22.96 32.87 -29.31
N MET A 270 23.70 32.27 -30.25
CA MET A 270 24.87 31.44 -29.94
C MET A 270 26.08 32.26 -29.46
N ASP A 271 26.20 33.51 -29.90
CA ASP A 271 27.24 34.44 -29.40
C ASP A 271 26.97 34.82 -27.94
N ASP A 272 25.71 35.07 -27.59
CA ASP A 272 25.29 35.37 -26.21
C ASP A 272 25.53 34.16 -25.28
N LEU A 273 25.18 32.94 -25.75
CA LEU A 273 25.46 31.72 -25.01
C LEU A 273 26.97 31.50 -24.81
N THR A 274 27.77 31.80 -25.82
CA THR A 274 29.23 31.73 -25.75
C THR A 274 29.79 32.69 -24.71
N GLN A 275 29.33 33.94 -24.70
CA GLN A 275 29.71 34.95 -23.71
C GLN A 275 29.34 34.50 -22.29
N ALA A 276 28.15 33.95 -22.09
CA ALA A 276 27.70 33.46 -20.80
C ALA A 276 28.53 32.29 -20.26
N ILE A 277 28.92 31.35 -21.13
CA ILE A 277 29.79 30.23 -20.76
C ILE A 277 31.16 30.75 -20.30
N ILE A 278 31.73 31.74 -21.01
CA ILE A 278 33.02 32.36 -20.65
C ILE A 278 32.89 33.11 -19.32
N ALA A 279 31.86 33.95 -19.17
CA ALA A 279 31.61 34.72 -17.95
C ALA A 279 31.44 33.79 -16.73
N GLN A 280 30.68 32.70 -16.88
CA GLN A 280 30.50 31.72 -15.82
C GLN A 280 31.83 31.03 -15.44
N ALA A 281 32.68 30.71 -16.41
CA ALA A 281 33.98 30.11 -16.17
C ALA A 281 34.95 31.07 -15.45
N GLU A 282 34.90 32.37 -15.79
CA GLU A 282 35.72 33.41 -15.15
C GLU A 282 35.30 33.65 -13.70
N ILE A 283 33.99 33.70 -13.41
CA ILE A 283 33.46 33.85 -12.05
C ILE A 283 33.92 32.70 -11.15
N MET A 284 34.02 31.48 -11.70
CA MET A 284 34.42 30.29 -10.95
C MET A 284 35.93 30.17 -10.69
N ASP A 285 36.78 30.97 -11.35
CA ASP A 285 38.26 30.94 -11.30
C ASP A 285 38.84 29.51 -11.20
N LEU A 286 38.52 28.68 -12.20
CA LEU A 286 38.85 27.26 -12.19
C LEU A 286 40.36 27.03 -12.35
N ARG A 287 40.99 26.41 -11.35
CA ARG A 287 42.43 26.13 -11.32
C ARG A 287 42.75 24.63 -11.15
N ALA A 288 43.87 24.18 -11.70
CA ALA A 288 44.44 22.87 -11.38
C ALA A 288 45.95 22.83 -11.55
N GLU A 289 46.60 22.02 -10.71
CA GLU A 289 48.03 21.75 -10.80
C GLU A 289 48.31 20.86 -12.02
N ALA A 290 49.10 21.37 -12.96
CA ALA A 290 49.57 20.61 -14.12
C ALA A 290 50.72 19.64 -13.74
N ASP A 291 51.46 19.99 -12.68
CA ASP A 291 52.57 19.21 -12.12
C ASP A 291 52.12 18.38 -10.91
N GLY A 292 52.69 17.19 -10.74
CA GLY A 292 52.36 16.26 -9.67
C GLY A 292 51.53 15.04 -10.11
N ASN A 293 51.16 14.18 -9.16
CA ASN A 293 50.49 12.92 -9.50
C ASN A 293 49.12 13.14 -10.14
N VAL A 294 48.82 12.33 -11.15
CA VAL A 294 47.54 12.36 -11.86
C VAL A 294 46.38 11.96 -10.94
N GLU A 295 45.31 12.74 -11.04
CA GLU A 295 43.97 12.41 -10.54
C GLU A 295 42.97 12.59 -11.69
N GLY A 296 42.06 11.64 -11.85
CA GLY A 296 41.03 11.70 -12.90
C GLY A 296 39.79 10.88 -12.55
N THR A 297 38.87 10.79 -13.50
CA THR A 297 37.63 10.03 -13.36
C THR A 297 37.35 9.21 -14.61
N ILE A 298 36.91 7.96 -14.45
CA ILE A 298 36.49 7.12 -15.58
C ILE A 298 35.12 7.60 -16.08
N ILE A 299 35.07 8.01 -17.34
CA ILE A 299 33.84 8.44 -18.01
C ILE A 299 33.14 7.26 -18.67
N GLU A 300 33.89 6.42 -19.39
CA GLU A 300 33.35 5.27 -20.12
C GLU A 300 34.42 4.20 -20.28
N SER A 301 34.00 2.93 -20.30
CA SER A 301 34.90 1.77 -20.43
C SER A 301 34.45 0.85 -21.55
N LYS A 302 35.37 0.42 -22.40
CA LYS A 302 35.10 -0.44 -23.57
C LYS A 302 36.20 -1.46 -23.84
N THR A 303 35.91 -2.44 -24.68
CA THR A 303 36.91 -3.42 -25.14
C THR A 303 37.09 -3.27 -26.65
N VAL A 304 38.34 -3.09 -27.09
CA VAL A 304 38.67 -2.90 -28.51
C VAL A 304 39.58 -4.03 -28.97
N GLU A 305 39.26 -4.63 -30.12
CA GLU A 305 40.05 -5.69 -30.71
C GLU A 305 41.49 -5.22 -31.00
N GLY A 306 42.49 -6.03 -30.65
CA GLY A 306 43.91 -5.69 -30.76
C GLY A 306 44.47 -4.75 -29.68
N LYS A 307 43.66 -3.87 -29.08
CA LYS A 307 44.08 -2.96 -27.99
C LYS A 307 43.73 -3.46 -26.58
N GLY A 308 42.80 -4.40 -26.47
CA GLY A 308 42.34 -4.93 -25.20
C GLY A 308 41.35 -4.00 -24.50
N THR A 309 41.45 -3.89 -23.16
CA THR A 309 40.58 -3.00 -22.39
C THR A 309 41.03 -1.56 -22.52
N VAL A 310 40.09 -0.68 -22.83
CA VAL A 310 40.29 0.76 -23.04
C VAL A 310 39.28 1.53 -22.19
N ALA A 311 39.70 2.64 -21.59
CA ALA A 311 38.78 3.51 -20.85
C ALA A 311 39.08 4.99 -21.11
N THR A 312 38.01 5.78 -21.15
CA THR A 312 38.07 7.24 -21.30
C THR A 312 38.22 7.86 -19.92
N VAL A 313 39.36 8.51 -19.68
CA VAL A 313 39.69 9.18 -18.43
C VAL A 313 39.56 10.69 -18.62
N LEU A 314 38.78 11.35 -17.76
CA LEU A 314 38.79 12.80 -17.63
C LEU A 314 39.83 13.20 -16.59
N VAL A 315 40.88 13.90 -17.02
CA VAL A 315 41.96 14.34 -16.13
C VAL A 315 41.49 15.52 -15.28
N ARG A 316 41.59 15.41 -13.96
CA ARG A 316 41.23 16.49 -13.03
C ARG A 316 42.46 17.26 -12.54
N ARG A 317 43.56 16.55 -12.25
CA ARG A 317 44.84 17.13 -11.81
C ARG A 317 46.01 16.33 -12.36
N GLY A 318 47.17 16.98 -12.48
CA GLY A 318 48.38 16.39 -13.04
C GLY A 318 48.32 16.20 -14.55
N THR A 319 49.42 15.69 -15.12
CA THR A 319 49.53 15.43 -16.56
C THR A 319 49.80 13.96 -16.81
N ILE A 320 48.96 13.28 -17.62
CA ILE A 320 49.18 11.89 -18.01
C ILE A 320 50.20 11.86 -19.15
N VAL A 321 51.20 10.98 -19.02
CA VAL A 321 52.18 10.66 -20.06
C VAL A 321 52.24 9.15 -20.31
N PRO A 322 52.68 8.68 -21.49
CA PRO A 322 52.87 7.25 -21.74
C PRO A 322 53.78 6.62 -20.68
N ARG A 323 53.49 5.36 -20.31
CA ARG A 323 54.11 4.57 -19.22
C ARG A 323 53.74 5.01 -17.80
N THR A 324 52.84 5.97 -17.62
CA THR A 324 52.28 6.26 -16.29
C THR A 324 51.49 5.05 -15.79
N THR A 325 51.66 4.68 -14.52
CA THR A 325 50.85 3.62 -13.89
C THR A 325 49.66 4.27 -13.18
N LEU A 326 48.45 3.88 -13.56
CA LEU A 326 47.19 4.36 -13.00
C LEU A 326 46.45 3.22 -12.28
N LEU A 327 45.65 3.58 -11.28
CA LEU A 327 44.82 2.67 -10.52
C LEU A 327 43.39 3.24 -10.45
N ALA A 328 42.40 2.42 -10.80
CA ALA A 328 40.98 2.70 -10.68
C ALA A 328 40.29 1.48 -10.04
N GLU A 329 40.04 1.56 -8.73
CA GLU A 329 39.46 0.49 -7.91
C GLU A 329 40.13 -0.89 -8.14
N LYS A 330 39.47 -1.79 -8.86
CA LYS A 330 39.89 -3.18 -9.10
C LYS A 330 40.76 -3.34 -10.35
N ALA A 331 41.00 -2.27 -11.10
CA ALA A 331 41.75 -2.27 -12.35
C ALA A 331 42.97 -1.34 -12.25
N TYR A 332 44.13 -1.81 -12.74
CA TYR A 332 45.30 -0.97 -12.94
C TYR A 332 45.57 -0.80 -14.43
N CYS A 333 46.26 0.28 -14.80
CA CYS A 333 46.64 0.57 -16.17
C CYS A 333 48.10 0.96 -16.24
N ILE A 334 48.82 0.45 -17.23
CA ILE A 334 50.10 1.02 -17.66
C ILE A 334 49.83 1.65 -19.01
N VAL A 335 49.76 2.99 -19.04
CA VAL A 335 49.37 3.77 -20.22
C VAL A 335 50.30 3.43 -21.38
N ARG A 336 49.78 2.87 -22.48
CA ARG A 336 50.60 2.61 -23.68
C ARG A 336 50.40 3.72 -24.70
N THR A 337 49.15 3.97 -25.05
CA THR A 337 48.71 5.01 -25.97
C THR A 337 47.59 5.84 -25.37
N MET A 338 47.52 7.10 -25.80
CA MET A 338 46.54 8.09 -25.38
C MET A 338 45.94 8.71 -26.63
N ILE A 339 44.62 8.67 -26.76
CA ILE A 339 43.91 9.15 -27.95
C ILE A 339 42.86 10.18 -27.53
N GLU A 340 42.85 11.33 -28.19
CA GLU A 340 41.82 12.36 -28.03
C GLU A 340 40.60 12.06 -28.92
N SER A 341 39.45 12.67 -28.64
CA SER A 341 38.19 12.53 -29.39
C SER A 341 38.30 12.72 -30.91
N ASN A 342 39.24 13.53 -31.39
CA ASN A 342 39.51 13.72 -32.82
C ASN A 342 40.41 12.62 -33.43
N SER A 343 40.53 11.46 -32.76
CA SER A 343 41.42 10.34 -33.13
C SER A 343 42.90 10.70 -33.22
N LYS A 344 43.31 11.79 -32.56
CA LYS A 344 44.70 12.26 -32.51
C LYS A 344 45.43 11.62 -31.33
N THR A 345 46.57 11.00 -31.59
CA THR A 345 47.43 10.47 -30.52
C THR A 345 48.07 11.61 -29.73
N LEU A 346 47.91 11.59 -28.41
CA LEU A 346 48.48 12.58 -27.49
C LEU A 346 49.76 12.04 -26.85
N THR A 347 50.77 12.91 -26.73
CA THR A 347 51.98 12.63 -25.95
C THR A 347 51.86 13.07 -24.49
N ARG A 348 50.95 14.01 -24.20
CA ARG A 348 50.64 14.53 -22.86
C ARG A 348 49.15 14.87 -22.79
N ALA A 349 48.47 14.47 -21.71
CA ALA A 349 47.09 14.88 -21.42
C ALA A 349 47.05 15.72 -20.14
N ALA A 350 46.73 17.01 -20.27
CA ALA A 350 46.70 17.98 -19.18
C ALA A 350 45.33 17.99 -18.45
N PRO A 351 45.20 18.68 -17.29
CA PRO A 351 43.91 18.82 -16.61
C PRO A 351 42.79 19.31 -17.52
N SER A 352 41.57 18.84 -17.26
CA SER A 352 40.35 18.99 -18.06
C SER A 352 40.34 18.27 -19.42
N THR A 353 41.43 17.60 -19.83
CA THR A 353 41.42 16.83 -21.08
C THR A 353 40.75 15.48 -20.87
N ALA A 354 39.81 15.11 -21.75
CA ALA A 354 39.29 13.75 -21.82
C ALA A 354 40.12 12.92 -22.81
N VAL A 355 40.70 11.82 -22.32
CA VAL A 355 41.63 11.00 -23.09
C VAL A 355 41.26 9.53 -22.99
N GLU A 356 41.23 8.86 -24.15
CA GLU A 356 41.06 7.41 -24.24
C GLU A 356 42.41 6.73 -24.01
N ILE A 357 42.47 5.84 -23.02
CA ILE A 357 43.69 5.18 -22.55
C ILE A 357 43.57 3.67 -22.72
N ASP A 358 44.56 3.06 -23.36
CA ASP A 358 44.74 1.60 -23.41
C ASP A 358 45.76 1.09 -22.37
N GLY A 359 45.75 -0.23 -22.13
CA GLY A 359 46.67 -0.88 -21.20
C GLY A 359 46.07 -1.18 -19.81
N TRP A 360 44.75 -1.11 -19.67
CA TRP A 360 44.02 -1.55 -18.48
C TRP A 360 44.09 -3.07 -18.31
N SER A 361 44.26 -3.53 -17.07
CA SER A 361 44.32 -4.94 -16.70
C SER A 361 42.98 -5.65 -16.81
N SER A 362 41.91 -4.90 -16.56
CA SER A 362 40.51 -5.32 -16.57
C SER A 362 39.65 -4.08 -16.77
N VAL A 363 38.39 -4.26 -17.14
CA VAL A 363 37.43 -3.16 -17.31
C VAL A 363 37.31 -2.35 -16.01
N PRO A 364 37.72 -1.07 -15.99
CA PRO A 364 37.54 -0.24 -14.81
C PRO A 364 36.05 0.17 -14.68
N PRO A 365 35.50 0.23 -13.46
CA PRO A 365 34.13 0.71 -13.23
C PRO A 365 33.95 2.17 -13.65
N ILE A 366 32.80 2.52 -14.22
CA ILE A 366 32.49 3.90 -14.61
C ILE A 366 32.27 4.75 -13.35
N GLY A 367 32.71 6.02 -13.39
CA GLY A 367 32.60 6.96 -12.28
C GLY A 367 33.69 6.77 -11.21
N SER A 368 34.48 5.71 -11.30
CA SER A 368 35.60 5.49 -10.38
C SER A 368 36.67 6.57 -10.52
N LYS A 369 37.26 6.96 -9.38
CA LYS A 369 38.41 7.88 -9.36
C LYS A 369 39.67 7.14 -9.81
N VAL A 370 40.46 7.81 -10.62
CA VAL A 370 41.73 7.34 -11.17
C VAL A 370 42.87 8.04 -10.46
N PHE A 371 43.82 7.28 -9.93
CA PHE A 371 45.00 7.83 -9.26
C PHE A 371 46.28 7.28 -9.88
N GLN A 372 47.30 8.12 -10.03
CA GLN A 372 48.64 7.64 -10.36
C GLN A 372 49.29 6.96 -9.16
N VAL A 373 49.88 5.80 -9.42
CA VAL A 373 50.62 4.99 -8.45
C VAL A 373 52.08 4.81 -8.90
N PRO A 374 53.01 4.51 -7.98
CA PRO A 374 54.44 4.43 -8.31
C PRO A 374 54.76 3.33 -9.33
N ASP A 375 54.21 2.13 -9.12
CA ASP A 375 54.50 0.96 -9.94
C ASP A 375 53.33 -0.04 -9.94
N LYS A 376 53.49 -1.09 -10.76
CA LYS A 376 52.53 -2.18 -10.90
C LYS A 376 52.38 -3.03 -9.63
N GLU A 377 53.44 -3.22 -8.85
CA GLU A 377 53.39 -4.05 -7.63
C GLU A 377 52.54 -3.39 -6.55
N TYR A 378 52.69 -2.07 -6.38
CA TYR A 378 51.86 -1.26 -5.51
C TYR A 378 50.38 -1.33 -5.92
N ALA A 379 50.09 -1.25 -7.23
CA ALA A 379 48.73 -1.38 -7.75
C ALA A 379 48.12 -2.75 -7.42
N LEU A 380 48.87 -3.83 -7.64
CA LEU A 380 48.42 -5.20 -7.36
C LEU A 380 48.21 -5.44 -5.86
N GLY A 381 49.10 -4.93 -5.00
CA GLY A 381 48.97 -5.01 -3.55
C GLY A 381 47.72 -4.28 -3.02
N ARG A 382 47.34 -3.17 -3.66
CA ARG A 382 46.10 -2.45 -3.33
C ARG A 382 44.85 -3.19 -3.80
N ILE A 383 44.86 -3.73 -5.02
CA ILE A 383 43.75 -4.52 -5.56
C ILE A 383 43.52 -5.81 -4.73
N SER A 384 44.58 -6.51 -4.33
CA SER A 384 44.46 -7.71 -3.50
C SER A 384 43.89 -7.38 -2.10
N SER A 385 44.31 -6.27 -1.50
CA SER A 385 43.76 -5.77 -0.24
C SER A 385 42.26 -5.45 -0.35
N LEU A 386 41.84 -4.81 -1.45
CA LEU A 386 40.43 -4.51 -1.72
C LEU A 386 39.59 -5.78 -1.91
N LYS A 387 40.09 -6.76 -2.66
CA LYS A 387 39.39 -8.05 -2.87
C LYS A 387 39.24 -8.83 -1.56
N GLN A 388 40.30 -8.92 -0.76
CA GLN A 388 40.24 -9.57 0.56
C GLN A 388 39.23 -8.88 1.49
N TRP A 389 39.16 -7.55 1.44
CA TRP A 389 38.20 -6.78 2.21
C TRP A 389 36.75 -7.06 1.77
N GLU A 390 36.45 -7.05 0.47
CA GLU A 390 35.11 -7.34 -0.05
C GLU A 390 34.65 -8.77 0.26
N GLU A 391 35.55 -9.75 0.13
CA GLU A 391 35.26 -11.14 0.48
C GLU A 391 34.92 -11.29 1.97
N GLN A 392 35.65 -10.59 2.85
CA GLN A 392 35.35 -10.59 4.28
C GLN A 392 33.98 -9.96 4.57
N VAL A 393 33.64 -8.84 3.93
CA VAL A 393 32.34 -8.17 4.10
C VAL A 393 31.19 -9.03 3.58
N ASN A 394 31.34 -9.65 2.40
CA ASN A 394 30.29 -10.51 1.83
C ASN A 394 30.10 -11.79 2.65
N ARG A 395 31.19 -12.39 3.14
CA ARG A 395 31.14 -13.56 4.03
C ARG A 395 30.42 -13.19 5.34
N PHE A 396 30.73 -12.03 5.93
CA PHE A 396 30.07 -11.51 7.12
C PHE A 396 28.55 -11.28 6.92
N LYS A 397 28.14 -10.67 5.80
CA LYS A 397 26.71 -10.49 5.45
C LYS A 397 25.98 -11.82 5.26
N SER A 398 26.64 -12.80 4.63
CA SER A 398 26.08 -14.13 4.41
C SER A 398 25.91 -14.92 5.71
N GLU A 399 26.89 -14.85 6.62
CA GLU A 399 26.83 -15.51 7.93
C GLU A 399 25.78 -14.86 8.84
N HIS A 400 25.62 -13.53 8.80
CA HIS A 400 24.55 -12.84 9.53
C HIS A 400 23.15 -13.31 9.09
N THR A 401 22.93 -13.42 7.78
CA THR A 401 21.65 -13.90 7.21
C THR A 401 21.39 -15.36 7.62
N ARG A 402 22.45 -16.16 7.73
CA ARG A 402 22.39 -17.56 8.21
C ARG A 402 22.13 -17.65 9.73
N LEU A 403 22.80 -16.86 10.56
CA LEU A 403 22.63 -16.87 12.01
C LEU A 403 21.23 -16.38 12.41
N LYS A 404 20.72 -15.34 11.73
CA LYS A 404 19.35 -14.85 11.91
C LYS A 404 18.30 -15.92 11.63
N SER A 405 18.47 -16.70 10.56
CA SER A 405 17.55 -17.79 10.22
C SER A 405 17.67 -19.00 11.15
N LEU A 406 18.87 -19.31 11.68
CA LEU A 406 19.08 -20.37 12.67
C LEU A 406 18.50 -20.02 14.06
N LEU A 407 18.62 -18.77 14.52
CA LEU A 407 18.06 -18.31 15.79
C LEU A 407 16.53 -18.25 15.76
N LEU A 408 15.94 -17.80 14.65
CA LEU A 408 14.49 -17.83 14.44
C LEU A 408 13.93 -19.27 14.51
N ARG A 409 14.71 -20.27 14.05
CA ARG A 409 14.37 -21.70 14.18
C ARG A 409 14.46 -22.25 15.61
N LYS A 410 15.36 -21.72 16.45
CA LYS A 410 15.53 -22.17 17.87
C LYS A 410 14.50 -21.58 18.83
N LEU A 411 13.89 -20.43 18.51
CA LEU A 411 12.85 -19.78 19.33
C LEU A 411 11.48 -20.48 19.22
N ASP A 412 11.24 -21.21 18.14
CA ASP A 412 9.96 -21.86 17.81
C ASP A 412 9.54 -23.00 18.78
N PRO A 413 10.45 -23.89 19.26
CA PRO A 413 10.10 -24.94 20.22
C PRO A 413 9.84 -24.41 21.64
N PHE A 414 10.55 -23.35 22.08
CA PHE A 414 10.39 -22.77 23.41
C PHE A 414 9.04 -22.04 23.54
N TYR A 415 8.61 -21.35 22.49
CA TYR A 415 7.26 -20.78 22.41
C TYR A 415 6.18 -21.87 22.39
N ARG A 416 6.40 -22.99 21.68
CA ARG A 416 5.49 -24.16 21.71
C ARG A 416 5.35 -24.78 23.10
N GLN A 417 6.46 -24.96 23.84
CA GLN A 417 6.43 -25.60 25.15
C GLN A 417 5.75 -24.71 26.21
N LYS A 418 5.97 -23.40 26.16
CA LYS A 418 5.31 -22.44 27.05
C LYS A 418 3.84 -22.24 26.70
N MET A 419 3.48 -22.31 25.41
CA MET A 419 2.08 -22.39 24.96
C MET A 419 1.42 -23.70 25.43
N LEU A 420 2.14 -24.83 25.45
CA LEU A 420 1.65 -26.12 25.95
C LEU A 420 1.46 -26.13 27.48
N GLU A 421 2.30 -25.45 28.26
CA GLU A 421 2.09 -25.29 29.71
C GLU A 421 0.93 -24.34 30.04
N VAL A 422 0.76 -23.28 29.24
CA VAL A 422 -0.37 -22.35 29.37
C VAL A 422 -1.69 -22.99 28.91
N THR A 423 -1.65 -23.90 27.93
CA THR A 423 -2.83 -24.64 27.45
C THR A 423 -3.09 -25.95 28.23
N GLY A 424 -2.10 -26.49 28.94
CA GLY A 424 -2.20 -27.74 29.71
C GLY A 424 -3.13 -27.67 30.94
N SER A 425 -3.62 -26.49 31.31
CA SER A 425 -4.67 -26.33 32.33
C SER A 425 -6.10 -26.44 31.78
N LEU A 426 -6.27 -26.66 30.47
CA LEU A 426 -7.56 -27.00 29.87
C LEU A 426 -7.56 -28.49 29.50
N LYS A 427 -8.21 -29.31 30.34
CA LYS A 427 -8.55 -30.70 30.02
C LYS A 427 -9.46 -30.73 28.78
N GLY A 428 -9.00 -31.33 27.69
CA GLY A 428 -9.81 -31.67 26.52
C GLY A 428 -8.92 -31.92 25.31
N GLY A 429 -8.70 -33.19 24.96
CA GLY A 429 -7.62 -33.62 24.07
C GLY A 429 -7.77 -33.26 22.59
N MET A 430 -6.62 -33.07 21.94
CA MET A 430 -6.41 -33.31 20.51
C MET A 430 -4.92 -33.63 20.31
N ARG A 431 -4.61 -34.89 19.97
CA ARG A 431 -3.25 -35.36 19.68
C ARG A 431 -2.98 -35.04 18.20
N TRP A 432 -2.05 -34.12 17.92
CA TRP A 432 -1.66 -33.81 16.53
C TRP A 432 -0.64 -34.83 16.03
N ASN A 433 -0.94 -35.45 14.88
CA ASN A 433 -0.04 -36.37 14.18
C ASN A 433 1.18 -35.61 13.64
N MET A 434 2.38 -36.17 13.86
CA MET A 434 3.67 -35.53 13.60
C MET A 434 4.21 -35.77 12.17
N ASP A 435 3.45 -36.47 11.32
CA ASP A 435 3.89 -36.85 9.96
C ASP A 435 3.49 -35.84 8.86
N ASP A 436 2.61 -34.87 9.12
CA ASP A 436 2.18 -33.88 8.12
C ASP A 436 3.18 -32.71 7.92
N MET A 437 4.30 -32.69 8.64
CA MET A 437 5.31 -31.62 8.57
C MET A 437 6.54 -31.93 7.71
N VAL A 438 6.49 -32.97 6.87
CA VAL A 438 7.53 -33.23 5.84
C VAL A 438 6.88 -33.45 4.48
N SER A 439 6.33 -32.38 3.89
CA SER A 439 6.25 -32.30 2.43
C SER A 439 6.42 -30.85 1.95
N GLU A 440 7.59 -30.56 1.38
CA GLU A 440 7.78 -29.41 0.50
C GLU A 440 6.92 -29.62 -0.77
N LYS A 441 5.86 -28.84 -1.00
CA LYS A 441 5.30 -28.65 -2.35
C LYS A 441 4.70 -27.26 -2.61
N GLU A 442 5.43 -26.55 -3.48
CA GLU A 442 4.98 -25.81 -4.68
C GLU A 442 4.19 -24.48 -4.53
N THR A 443 4.96 -23.40 -4.47
CA THR A 443 4.55 -22.04 -4.87
C THR A 443 4.41 -21.95 -6.40
N LYS A 444 3.29 -21.39 -6.91
CA LYS A 444 3.10 -21.10 -8.34
C LYS A 444 4.23 -20.19 -8.84
N GLN A 445 5.12 -20.74 -9.66
CA GLN A 445 6.27 -20.01 -10.22
C GLN A 445 5.81 -19.04 -11.30
N VAL A 446 6.07 -17.75 -11.10
CA VAL A 446 5.99 -16.73 -12.17
C VAL A 446 6.97 -17.13 -13.29
N PRO A 447 6.55 -17.14 -14.57
CA PRO A 447 7.44 -17.52 -15.67
C PRO A 447 8.64 -16.58 -15.75
N LYS A 448 9.84 -17.18 -15.73
CA LYS A 448 11.12 -16.47 -15.78
C LYS A 448 11.64 -16.43 -17.22
N VAL A 449 12.18 -15.28 -17.62
CA VAL A 449 12.88 -15.12 -18.90
C VAL A 449 14.33 -14.78 -18.61
N ASN A 450 15.21 -15.71 -18.93
CA ASN A 450 16.63 -15.56 -18.71
C ASN A 450 17.26 -14.77 -19.86
N ILE A 451 18.13 -13.82 -19.55
CA ILE A 451 18.74 -12.90 -20.51
C ILE A 451 20.25 -12.83 -20.28
N VAL A 452 21.01 -12.84 -21.37
CA VAL A 452 22.45 -12.54 -21.40
C VAL A 452 22.65 -11.24 -22.17
N ILE A 453 23.33 -10.27 -21.56
CA ILE A 453 23.53 -8.93 -22.12
C ILE A 453 24.97 -8.79 -22.62
N LYS A 454 25.13 -8.38 -23.87
CA LYS A 454 26.39 -7.99 -24.48
C LYS A 454 26.26 -6.59 -25.06
N ALA A 455 27.20 -5.71 -24.76
CA ALA A 455 27.21 -4.37 -25.33
C ALA A 455 28.65 -3.88 -25.59
N ASP A 456 28.77 -2.80 -26.35
CA ASP A 456 30.02 -2.18 -26.77
C ASP A 456 30.75 -1.45 -25.63
N VAL A 457 29.98 -0.82 -24.74
CA VAL A 457 30.48 -0.09 -23.57
C VAL A 457 29.75 -0.52 -22.30
N LEU A 458 30.38 -0.28 -21.14
CA LEU A 458 29.82 -0.65 -19.84
C LEU A 458 28.52 0.13 -19.53
N GLY A 459 28.46 1.41 -19.92
CA GLY A 459 27.28 2.25 -19.63
C GLY A 459 26.00 1.75 -20.30
N SER A 460 26.10 1.20 -21.52
CA SER A 460 24.98 0.58 -22.23
C SER A 460 24.41 -0.63 -21.49
N ILE A 461 25.28 -1.43 -20.84
CA ILE A 461 24.86 -2.60 -20.06
C ILE A 461 24.04 -2.17 -18.84
N GLU A 462 24.53 -1.18 -18.09
CA GLU A 462 23.83 -0.64 -16.91
C GLU A 462 22.47 -0.04 -17.28
N ALA A 463 22.38 0.64 -18.43
CA ALA A 463 21.12 1.18 -18.94
C ALA A 463 20.10 0.07 -19.26
N ILE A 464 20.53 -1.01 -19.91
CA ILE A 464 19.66 -2.16 -20.22
C ILE A 464 19.22 -2.88 -18.93
N GLU A 465 20.10 -3.03 -17.94
CA GLU A 465 19.74 -3.64 -16.65
C GLU A 465 18.70 -2.83 -15.88
N ASN A 466 18.90 -1.52 -15.80
CA ASN A 466 17.93 -0.62 -15.15
C ASN A 466 16.57 -0.70 -15.85
N LEU A 467 16.55 -0.81 -17.18
CA LEU A 467 15.33 -1.00 -17.93
C LEU A 467 14.63 -2.34 -17.62
N LEU A 468 15.39 -3.45 -17.60
CA LEU A 468 14.83 -4.77 -17.25
C LEU A 468 14.29 -4.82 -15.82
N SER A 469 14.88 -4.04 -14.90
CA SER A 469 14.40 -3.91 -13.52
C SER A 469 13.07 -3.17 -13.39
N SER A 470 12.70 -2.35 -14.39
CA SER A 470 11.46 -1.58 -14.42
C SER A 470 10.23 -2.37 -14.88
N VAL A 471 10.42 -3.61 -15.35
CA VAL A 471 9.32 -4.48 -15.83
C VAL A 471 8.49 -5.01 -14.65
N PRO A 472 7.14 -4.86 -14.67
CA PRO A 472 6.27 -5.38 -13.60
C PRO A 472 6.39 -6.91 -13.43
N THR A 473 6.81 -7.34 -12.24
CA THR A 473 7.18 -8.74 -11.97
C THR A 473 6.00 -9.68 -11.70
N ASN A 474 4.75 -9.18 -11.78
CA ASN A 474 3.54 -9.94 -11.46
C ASN A 474 3.04 -10.83 -12.62
N LYS A 475 3.47 -10.56 -13.86
CA LYS A 475 3.09 -11.34 -15.06
C LYS A 475 4.25 -12.15 -15.65
N ILE A 476 5.48 -11.62 -15.62
CA ILE A 476 6.69 -12.26 -16.15
C ILE A 476 7.94 -11.70 -15.44
N ARG A 477 9.00 -12.50 -15.24
CA ARG A 477 10.21 -12.06 -14.53
C ARG A 477 11.47 -12.17 -15.41
N PRO A 478 12.03 -11.06 -15.92
CA PRO A 478 13.34 -11.09 -16.57
C PRO A 478 14.46 -11.33 -15.54
N VAL A 479 15.45 -12.15 -15.90
CA VAL A 479 16.61 -12.46 -15.05
C VAL A 479 17.88 -12.36 -15.89
N VAL A 480 18.76 -11.42 -15.54
CA VAL A 480 20.07 -11.28 -16.17
C VAL A 480 21.01 -12.31 -15.56
N ILE A 481 21.48 -13.26 -16.38
CA ILE A 481 22.37 -14.34 -15.92
C ILE A 481 23.83 -13.94 -16.07
N ASN A 482 24.17 -13.30 -17.18
CA ASN A 482 25.51 -12.85 -17.47
C ASN A 482 25.48 -11.52 -18.21
N LYS A 483 26.47 -10.67 -17.94
CA LYS A 483 26.65 -9.36 -18.57
C LYS A 483 28.14 -9.09 -18.79
N GLN A 484 28.52 -8.76 -20.01
CA GLN A 484 29.92 -8.53 -20.37
C GLN A 484 30.03 -7.56 -21.56
N ILE A 485 31.16 -6.85 -21.62
CA ILE A 485 31.48 -5.92 -22.72
C ILE A 485 32.12 -6.69 -23.88
N GLY A 486 31.79 -6.27 -25.09
CA GLY A 486 32.30 -6.83 -26.34
C GLY A 486 31.42 -7.93 -26.92
N PRO A 487 31.85 -8.54 -28.04
CA PRO A 487 31.04 -9.49 -28.77
C PRO A 487 30.77 -10.77 -27.95
N PRO A 488 29.66 -11.47 -28.21
CA PRO A 488 29.36 -12.75 -27.57
C PRO A 488 30.43 -13.79 -27.93
N THR A 489 30.81 -14.59 -26.94
CA THR A 489 31.81 -15.66 -27.04
C THR A 489 31.16 -17.04 -26.98
N GLU A 490 31.93 -18.09 -27.22
CA GLU A 490 31.43 -19.46 -27.18
C GLU A 490 30.87 -19.86 -25.80
N SER A 491 31.46 -19.37 -24.71
CA SER A 491 30.98 -19.65 -23.36
C SER A 491 29.62 -19.00 -23.09
N ASP A 492 29.32 -17.86 -23.71
CA ASP A 492 28.02 -17.19 -23.56
C ASP A 492 26.91 -17.98 -24.24
N VAL A 493 27.19 -18.60 -25.40
CA VAL A 493 26.25 -19.49 -26.10
C VAL A 493 25.99 -20.76 -25.28
N GLU A 494 27.01 -21.29 -24.61
CA GLU A 494 26.88 -22.45 -23.74
C GLU A 494 26.03 -22.16 -22.50
N LEU A 495 26.31 -21.04 -21.82
CA LEU A 495 25.54 -20.58 -20.68
C LEU A 495 24.07 -20.30 -21.08
N ALA A 496 23.86 -19.62 -22.21
CA ALA A 496 22.51 -19.31 -22.69
C ALA A 496 21.72 -20.58 -23.08
N SER A 497 22.39 -21.58 -23.66
CA SER A 497 21.77 -22.86 -23.97
C SER A 497 21.37 -23.64 -22.70
N LEU A 498 22.21 -23.65 -21.67
CA LEU A 498 21.93 -24.35 -20.41
C LEU A 498 20.79 -23.69 -19.62
N ALA A 499 20.74 -22.37 -19.64
CA ALA A 499 19.77 -21.60 -18.88
C ALA A 499 18.51 -21.22 -19.68
N ASN A 500 18.36 -21.67 -20.92
CA ASN A 500 17.29 -21.25 -21.83
C ASN A 500 17.15 -19.71 -21.92
N ALA A 501 18.30 -19.04 -22.08
CA ALA A 501 18.41 -17.59 -22.09
C ALA A 501 18.47 -17.01 -23.51
N ILE A 502 17.99 -15.77 -23.65
CA ILE A 502 18.11 -14.98 -24.88
C ILE A 502 19.40 -14.16 -24.79
N ILE A 503 20.19 -14.13 -25.87
CA ILE A 503 21.37 -13.27 -25.98
C ILE A 503 20.96 -11.97 -26.67
N VAL A 504 21.08 -10.86 -25.95
CA VAL A 504 20.82 -9.51 -26.46
C VAL A 504 22.16 -8.80 -26.66
N ASN A 505 22.42 -8.37 -27.88
CA ASN A 505 23.66 -7.70 -28.28
C ASN A 505 23.36 -6.25 -28.67
N PHE A 506 24.07 -5.29 -28.09
CA PHE A 506 23.84 -3.86 -28.29
C PHE A 506 25.09 -3.16 -28.81
N ASN A 507 24.98 -2.56 -29.99
CA ASN A 507 26.05 -1.86 -30.71
C ASN A 507 27.33 -2.68 -30.94
N VAL A 508 27.21 -4.01 -30.96
CA VAL A 508 28.29 -4.95 -31.29
C VAL A 508 27.79 -5.96 -32.32
N GLU A 509 28.66 -6.43 -33.20
CA GLU A 509 28.34 -7.46 -34.18
C GLU A 509 28.84 -8.84 -33.73
N PRO A 510 27.99 -9.88 -33.73
CA PRO A 510 28.39 -11.23 -33.33
C PRO A 510 29.23 -11.91 -34.43
N PRO A 511 30.35 -12.56 -34.10
CA PRO A 511 31.16 -13.30 -35.07
C PRO A 511 30.40 -14.42 -35.80
N ALA A 512 30.74 -14.70 -37.06
CA ALA A 512 30.03 -15.67 -37.90
C ALA A 512 30.03 -17.11 -37.35
N ASN A 513 31.12 -17.52 -36.69
CA ASN A 513 31.22 -18.81 -36.00
C ASN A 513 30.25 -18.91 -34.81
N ILE A 514 30.04 -17.81 -34.07
CA ILE A 514 29.11 -17.75 -32.95
C ILE A 514 27.66 -17.84 -33.43
N LEU A 515 27.31 -17.12 -34.50
CA LEU A 515 25.98 -17.21 -35.14
C LEU A 515 25.66 -18.64 -35.58
N SER A 516 26.62 -19.31 -36.22
CA SER A 516 26.50 -20.72 -36.64
C SER A 516 26.30 -21.67 -35.45
N LYS A 517 26.99 -21.42 -34.33
CA LYS A 517 26.87 -22.22 -33.09
C LYS A 517 25.53 -21.99 -32.38
N CYS A 518 25.02 -20.75 -32.36
CA CYS A 518 23.69 -20.42 -31.85
C CYS A 518 22.58 -21.16 -32.64
N GLN A 519 22.68 -21.21 -33.97
CA GLN A 519 21.74 -21.96 -34.82
C GLN A 519 21.75 -23.46 -34.50
N LYS A 520 22.93 -24.07 -34.36
CA LYS A 520 23.07 -25.48 -33.98
C LYS A 520 22.46 -25.79 -32.60
N LYS A 521 22.64 -24.90 -31.62
CA LYS A 521 22.15 -25.07 -30.24
C LYS A 521 20.75 -24.50 -29.99
N LYS A 522 20.07 -23.95 -31.01
CA LYS A 522 18.75 -23.30 -30.93
C LYS A 522 18.69 -22.15 -29.90
N VAL A 523 19.78 -21.40 -29.73
CA VAL A 523 19.83 -20.22 -28.84
C VAL A 523 19.43 -18.97 -29.62
N THR A 524 18.52 -18.17 -29.07
CA THR A 524 18.07 -16.92 -29.70
C THR A 524 19.08 -15.80 -29.43
N ILE A 525 19.63 -15.22 -30.51
CA ILE A 525 20.53 -14.06 -30.47
C ILE A 525 19.97 -12.93 -31.34
N LYS A 526 19.93 -11.72 -30.80
CA LYS A 526 19.49 -10.51 -31.53
C LYS A 526 20.43 -9.35 -31.28
N SER A 527 20.72 -8.58 -32.34
CA SER A 527 21.63 -7.44 -32.30
C SER A 527 20.89 -6.14 -32.63
N PHE A 528 21.15 -5.08 -31.88
CA PHE A 528 20.51 -3.77 -32.02
C PHE A 528 21.55 -2.67 -32.04
N LYS A 529 21.33 -1.62 -32.85
CA LYS A 529 22.15 -0.39 -32.85
C LYS A 529 21.45 0.80 -32.18
N VAL A 530 20.15 0.68 -31.91
CA VAL A 530 19.32 1.73 -31.30
C VAL A 530 18.55 1.11 -30.13
N ILE A 531 18.61 1.75 -28.95
CA ILE A 531 18.08 1.18 -27.71
C ILE A 531 16.55 1.01 -27.75
N TYR A 532 15.82 1.84 -28.49
CA TYR A 532 14.36 1.70 -28.68
C TYR A 532 13.98 0.35 -29.29
N HIS A 533 14.65 -0.06 -30.37
CA HIS A 533 14.37 -1.34 -31.02
C HIS A 533 14.69 -2.53 -30.13
N LEU A 534 15.68 -2.39 -29.23
CA LEU A 534 15.99 -3.39 -28.22
C LEU A 534 14.86 -3.49 -27.20
N ILE A 535 14.32 -2.35 -26.75
CA ILE A 535 13.20 -2.29 -25.80
C ILE A 535 11.94 -2.91 -26.42
N ASP A 536 11.61 -2.53 -27.65
CA ASP A 536 10.44 -3.06 -28.37
C ASP A 536 10.56 -4.58 -28.53
N PHE A 537 11.73 -5.07 -28.94
CA PHE A 537 11.98 -6.50 -29.05
C PHE A 537 11.84 -7.23 -27.70
N LEU A 538 12.40 -6.66 -26.61
CA LEU A 538 12.26 -7.25 -25.29
C LEU A 538 10.80 -7.28 -24.84
N ASN A 539 10.04 -6.20 -25.06
CA ASN A 539 8.61 -6.15 -24.77
C ASN A 539 7.82 -7.16 -25.60
N GLU A 540 8.10 -7.30 -26.89
CA GLU A 540 7.48 -8.33 -27.74
C GLU A 540 7.79 -9.75 -27.27
N GLU A 541 9.05 -10.05 -26.94
CA GLU A 541 9.44 -11.38 -26.47
C GLU A 541 8.88 -11.71 -25.09
N LEU A 542 8.77 -10.70 -24.22
CA LEU A 542 8.07 -10.83 -22.95
C LEU A 542 6.57 -11.06 -23.20
N CYS A 543 5.92 -10.28 -24.08
CA CYS A 543 4.50 -10.37 -24.44
C CYS A 543 4.10 -11.68 -25.13
N LYS A 544 4.93 -12.25 -26.01
CA LYS A 544 4.68 -13.58 -26.61
C LYS A 544 4.60 -14.70 -25.58
N ARG A 545 5.24 -14.50 -24.44
CA ARG A 545 5.24 -15.44 -23.32
C ARG A 545 4.16 -15.08 -22.29
N ILE A 546 3.34 -14.06 -22.58
CA ILE A 546 2.08 -13.73 -21.90
C ILE A 546 0.93 -14.46 -22.64
N PRO A 547 -0.06 -15.05 -21.95
CA PRO A 547 -1.21 -15.72 -22.57
C PRO A 547 -2.15 -14.80 -23.40
N ILE A 548 -2.82 -15.31 -24.46
CA ILE A 548 -3.60 -14.57 -25.52
C ILE A 548 -5.14 -14.48 -25.25
N GLU A 549 -5.84 -13.46 -25.80
CA GLU A 549 -7.33 -13.22 -25.81
C GLU A 549 -8.00 -13.20 -27.23
N TYR A 550 -9.35 -13.36 -27.36
CA TYR A 550 -10.12 -13.62 -28.62
C TYR A 550 -11.28 -12.60 -28.97
N SER A 551 -11.81 -12.54 -30.23
CA SER A 551 -12.94 -11.69 -30.75
C SER A 551 -13.95 -12.40 -31.75
N SER A 552 -15.15 -11.85 -32.09
CA SER A 552 -16.32 -12.56 -32.70
C SER A 552 -16.93 -12.05 -34.05
N LEU A 553 -17.58 -12.94 -34.86
CA LEU A 553 -18.20 -12.73 -36.23
C LEU A 553 -19.59 -13.43 -36.39
N LYS A 554 -20.58 -12.87 -37.13
CA LYS A 554 -21.98 -13.41 -37.29
C LYS A 554 -22.10 -14.45 -38.43
N ILE A 555 -22.73 -15.60 -38.17
CA ILE A 555 -22.69 -16.80 -39.06
C ILE A 555 -24.08 -17.32 -39.51
N GLY A 556 -25.16 -17.08 -38.75
CA GLY A 556 -26.51 -17.52 -39.10
C GLY A 556 -27.60 -16.84 -38.26
N GLU A 557 -28.86 -16.91 -38.71
CA GLU A 557 -30.04 -16.26 -38.15
C GLU A 557 -31.31 -17.12 -38.33
N ALA A 558 -32.16 -17.15 -37.29
CA ALA A 558 -33.41 -17.90 -37.28
C ALA A 558 -34.50 -17.13 -36.52
N LYS A 559 -35.77 -17.34 -36.90
CA LYS A 559 -36.94 -16.75 -36.26
C LYS A 559 -37.66 -17.77 -35.38
N VAL A 560 -37.88 -17.43 -34.11
CA VAL A 560 -38.66 -18.27 -33.17
C VAL A 560 -40.14 -18.17 -33.52
N LEU A 561 -40.79 -19.30 -33.75
CA LEU A 561 -42.22 -19.40 -34.08
C LEU A 561 -43.07 -19.72 -32.86
N LYS A 562 -42.64 -20.67 -32.04
CA LYS A 562 -43.40 -21.14 -30.86
C LYS A 562 -42.46 -21.59 -29.75
N VAL A 563 -42.83 -21.35 -28.50
CA VAL A 563 -42.06 -21.81 -27.31
C VAL A 563 -42.77 -23.02 -26.71
N PHE A 564 -41.99 -24.05 -26.36
CA PHE A 564 -42.43 -25.31 -25.78
C PHE A 564 -41.74 -25.54 -24.42
N GLU A 565 -42.45 -26.17 -23.50
CA GLU A 565 -41.93 -26.64 -22.21
C GLU A 565 -41.81 -28.16 -22.28
N ILE A 566 -40.60 -28.68 -22.07
CA ILE A 566 -40.30 -30.12 -22.23
C ILE A 566 -39.80 -30.65 -20.89
N SER A 567 -40.52 -31.64 -20.34
CA SER A 567 -40.29 -32.34 -19.04
C SER A 567 -40.41 -31.44 -17.79
N ASP A 568 -41.49 -31.63 -17.01
CA ASP A 568 -41.78 -31.07 -15.67
C ASP A 568 -41.19 -29.67 -15.36
N GLY A 569 -41.31 -28.73 -16.31
CA GLY A 569 -41.02 -27.30 -16.12
C GLY A 569 -39.55 -26.86 -16.23
N GLU A 570 -38.59 -27.76 -16.47
CA GLU A 570 -37.16 -27.40 -16.40
C GLU A 570 -36.52 -26.91 -17.72
N ILE A 571 -37.03 -27.30 -18.90
CA ILE A 571 -36.39 -26.95 -20.20
C ILE A 571 -37.38 -26.21 -21.13
N LYS A 572 -37.08 -24.93 -21.43
CA LYS A 572 -37.79 -24.12 -22.43
C LYS A 572 -37.10 -24.25 -23.79
N ALA A 573 -37.77 -24.83 -24.77
CA ALA A 573 -37.28 -25.01 -26.13
C ALA A 573 -38.10 -24.17 -27.13
N GLY A 574 -37.45 -23.38 -27.98
CA GLY A 574 -38.10 -22.62 -29.05
C GLY A 574 -38.16 -23.40 -30.35
N GLY A 575 -39.35 -23.70 -30.87
CA GLY A 575 -39.55 -24.10 -32.26
C GLY A 575 -39.32 -22.90 -33.17
N SER A 576 -38.30 -23.00 -34.04
CA SER A 576 -37.74 -21.91 -34.82
C SER A 576 -37.55 -22.33 -36.27
N ILE A 577 -37.55 -21.38 -37.21
CA ILE A 577 -37.23 -21.60 -38.62
C ILE A 577 -36.05 -20.73 -39.04
N THR A 578 -35.08 -21.30 -39.76
CA THR A 578 -33.92 -20.55 -40.25
C THR A 578 -34.35 -19.48 -41.25
N THR A 579 -33.75 -18.29 -41.18
CA THR A 579 -34.04 -17.17 -42.09
C THR A 579 -32.82 -16.75 -42.92
N PHE A 580 -31.60 -16.98 -42.42
CA PHE A 580 -30.36 -16.70 -43.14
C PHE A 580 -29.19 -17.52 -42.57
N GLY A 581 -28.37 -18.12 -43.43
CA GLY A 581 -27.20 -18.91 -43.01
C GLY A 581 -27.53 -20.19 -42.24
N ASP A 582 -26.49 -20.89 -41.81
CA ASP A 582 -26.63 -22.15 -41.07
C ASP A 582 -26.61 -21.91 -39.56
N ILE A 583 -27.39 -22.69 -38.81
CA ILE A 583 -27.33 -22.72 -37.34
C ILE A 583 -26.48 -23.91 -36.91
N ARG A 584 -25.35 -23.64 -36.24
CA ARG A 584 -24.36 -24.64 -35.84
C ARG A 584 -24.27 -24.74 -34.32
N LYS A 585 -24.34 -25.98 -33.81
CA LYS A 585 -23.99 -26.35 -32.43
C LYS A 585 -22.65 -27.09 -32.46
N THR A 586 -21.57 -26.43 -32.07
CA THR A 586 -20.24 -27.05 -31.91
C THR A 586 -19.92 -27.31 -30.44
N GLN A 587 -19.12 -28.35 -30.17
CA GLN A 587 -18.68 -28.71 -28.82
C GLN A 587 -17.57 -27.80 -28.29
N GLU A 588 -16.86 -27.11 -29.18
CA GLU A 588 -15.84 -26.12 -28.85
C GLU A 588 -16.48 -24.72 -28.92
N ASN A 589 -16.30 -23.92 -27.86
CA ASN A 589 -16.96 -22.65 -27.48
C ASN A 589 -16.91 -21.47 -28.48
N LEU A 590 -16.79 -21.71 -29.79
CA LEU A 590 -16.53 -20.68 -30.81
C LEU A 590 -17.78 -19.94 -31.33
N TYR A 591 -19.00 -20.43 -31.09
CA TYR A 591 -20.22 -19.81 -31.64
C TYR A 591 -21.22 -19.43 -30.54
N ALA A 592 -21.39 -18.12 -30.33
CA ALA A 592 -22.41 -17.52 -29.47
C ALA A 592 -23.67 -17.21 -30.29
N VAL A 593 -24.84 -17.65 -29.83
CA VAL A 593 -26.14 -17.33 -30.40
C VAL A 593 -26.72 -16.10 -29.72
N LYS A 594 -27.10 -15.10 -30.53
CA LYS A 594 -27.84 -13.92 -30.10
C LYS A 594 -29.32 -14.07 -30.47
N VAL A 595 -30.22 -14.08 -29.50
CA VAL A 595 -31.67 -13.99 -29.72
C VAL A 595 -32.07 -12.53 -29.63
N VAL A 596 -32.80 -12.06 -30.63
CA VAL A 596 -33.23 -10.66 -30.75
C VAL A 596 -34.76 -10.61 -30.75
N ARG A 597 -35.35 -9.75 -29.91
CA ARG A 597 -36.78 -9.45 -29.90
C ARG A 597 -36.94 -7.94 -30.08
N ASP A 598 -37.74 -7.52 -31.06
CA ASP A 598 -38.01 -6.12 -31.39
C ASP A 598 -36.73 -5.27 -31.54
N SER A 599 -35.75 -5.81 -32.28
CA SER A 599 -34.44 -5.19 -32.52
C SER A 599 -33.54 -5.03 -31.28
N LYS A 600 -33.87 -5.64 -30.13
CA LYS A 600 -33.02 -5.72 -28.93
C LYS A 600 -32.53 -7.15 -28.68
N VAL A 601 -31.24 -7.32 -28.41
CA VAL A 601 -30.67 -8.64 -28.05
C VAL A 601 -31.17 -9.01 -26.66
N VAL A 602 -32.00 -10.06 -26.58
CA VAL A 602 -32.62 -10.56 -25.35
C VAL A 602 -31.89 -11.76 -24.74
N TYR A 603 -31.01 -12.41 -25.52
CA TYR A 603 -30.15 -13.49 -25.05
C TYR A 603 -28.89 -13.54 -25.91
N GLU A 604 -27.72 -13.73 -25.33
CA GLU A 604 -26.45 -13.98 -26.03
C GLU A 604 -25.69 -15.09 -25.28
N GLY A 605 -25.52 -16.25 -25.92
CA GLY A 605 -24.93 -17.43 -25.26
C GLY A 605 -24.93 -18.67 -26.14
N SER A 606 -24.47 -19.81 -25.61
CA SER A 606 -24.38 -21.06 -26.40
C SER A 606 -25.74 -21.76 -26.54
N ILE A 607 -25.84 -22.62 -27.56
CA ILE A 607 -27.00 -23.50 -27.76
C ILE A 607 -26.88 -24.69 -26.82
N ASP A 608 -27.84 -24.88 -25.94
CA ASP A 608 -27.89 -26.02 -25.01
C ASP A 608 -28.30 -27.32 -25.73
N SER A 609 -29.41 -27.29 -26.47
CA SER A 609 -29.84 -28.37 -27.36
C SER A 609 -30.36 -27.84 -28.69
N LEU A 610 -30.07 -28.58 -29.76
CA LEU A 610 -30.52 -28.29 -31.12
C LEU A 610 -31.13 -29.58 -31.70
N LYS A 611 -32.45 -29.61 -31.91
CA LYS A 611 -33.18 -30.80 -32.34
C LYS A 611 -33.99 -30.55 -33.61
N HIS A 612 -33.87 -31.45 -34.57
CA HIS A 612 -34.78 -31.52 -35.71
C HIS A 612 -35.77 -32.65 -35.45
N PHE A 613 -37.05 -32.30 -35.25
CA PHE A 613 -38.06 -33.21 -34.70
C PHE A 613 -37.62 -33.84 -33.36
N LYS A 614 -37.44 -35.16 -33.32
CA LYS A 614 -37.04 -35.92 -32.11
C LYS A 614 -35.53 -36.20 -32.04
N GLN A 615 -34.76 -35.87 -33.07
CA GLN A 615 -33.34 -36.18 -33.15
C GLN A 615 -32.48 -34.96 -32.87
N GLU A 616 -31.43 -35.13 -32.08
CA GLU A 616 -30.45 -34.07 -31.81
C GLU A 616 -29.42 -33.98 -32.94
N VAL A 617 -29.19 -32.77 -33.42
CA VAL A 617 -28.37 -32.50 -34.61
C VAL A 617 -27.44 -31.32 -34.34
N SER A 618 -26.25 -31.34 -34.95
CA SER A 618 -25.21 -30.32 -34.75
C SER A 618 -25.28 -29.17 -35.77
N LEU A 619 -26.02 -29.34 -36.85
CA LEU A 619 -26.16 -28.38 -37.95
C LEU A 619 -27.60 -28.38 -38.45
N ILE A 620 -28.17 -27.19 -38.62
CA ILE A 620 -29.42 -26.97 -39.34
C ILE A 620 -29.15 -26.01 -40.50
N SER A 621 -29.42 -26.46 -41.72
CA SER A 621 -29.26 -25.66 -42.94
C SER A 621 -30.55 -24.92 -43.30
N HIS A 622 -30.43 -23.80 -44.01
CA HIS A 622 -31.59 -23.02 -44.46
C HIS A 622 -32.22 -23.58 -45.74
N PRO A 623 -33.57 -23.66 -45.87
CA PRO A 623 -34.63 -23.40 -44.87
C PRO A 623 -35.09 -24.67 -44.15
N SER A 624 -35.12 -24.67 -42.81
CA SER A 624 -35.61 -25.82 -42.01
C SER A 624 -36.13 -25.40 -40.63
N GLU A 625 -37.09 -26.16 -40.09
CA GLU A 625 -37.69 -25.95 -38.75
C GLU A 625 -37.01 -26.83 -37.69
N PHE A 626 -36.71 -26.28 -36.52
CA PHE A 626 -35.98 -26.98 -35.47
C PHE A 626 -36.30 -26.45 -34.07
N GLY A 627 -36.06 -27.25 -33.04
CA GLY A 627 -36.13 -26.85 -31.63
C GLY A 627 -34.76 -26.42 -31.10
N ILE A 628 -34.70 -25.31 -30.35
CA ILE A 628 -33.47 -24.75 -29.79
C ILE A 628 -33.63 -24.30 -28.32
N SER A 629 -32.64 -24.55 -27.45
CA SER A 629 -32.61 -24.12 -26.03
C SER A 629 -31.31 -23.39 -25.64
N PHE A 630 -31.32 -22.63 -24.52
CA PHE A 630 -30.37 -21.56 -24.16
C PHE A 630 -30.01 -21.56 -22.63
N LYS A 631 -28.86 -21.00 -22.16
CA LYS A 631 -28.33 -21.01 -20.75
C LYS A 631 -28.16 -19.59 -20.08
N GLY A 632 -28.60 -19.30 -18.82
CA GLY A 632 -28.67 -17.94 -18.14
C GLY A 632 -27.69 -17.60 -16.93
N PHE A 633 -27.73 -16.38 -16.28
CA PHE A 633 -26.58 -15.67 -15.54
C PHE A 633 -26.69 -14.88 -14.16
N ALA A 634 -25.76 -15.14 -13.18
CA ALA A 634 -25.17 -14.54 -11.93
C ALA A 634 -24.15 -15.54 -11.28
N VAL A 635 -23.07 -15.14 -10.62
CA VAL A 635 -21.92 -16.07 -10.54
C VAL A 635 -21.90 -17.04 -9.34
N ASP A 636 -22.37 -18.27 -9.51
CA ASP A 636 -22.03 -19.45 -8.70
C ASP A 636 -20.56 -19.86 -8.91
N VAL A 637 -19.70 -19.73 -7.90
CA VAL A 637 -18.30 -20.15 -8.01
C VAL A 637 -18.12 -21.55 -7.46
N SER A 638 -17.87 -22.54 -8.32
CA SER A 638 -17.48 -23.89 -7.91
C SER A 638 -16.00 -24.14 -8.16
N LYS A 639 -15.28 -24.73 -7.21
CA LYS A 639 -13.92 -25.18 -7.43
C LYS A 639 -13.93 -26.55 -8.10
N PHE A 640 -13.32 -26.66 -9.28
CA PHE A 640 -13.06 -27.93 -9.96
C PHE A 640 -11.55 -28.05 -10.16
N GLU A 641 -10.94 -29.06 -9.56
CA GLU A 641 -9.49 -29.21 -9.46
C GLU A 641 -8.79 -27.94 -8.88
N ASN A 642 -7.98 -27.25 -9.70
CA ASN A 642 -7.21 -26.03 -9.35
C ASN A 642 -7.76 -24.75 -10.00
N GLN A 643 -8.97 -24.79 -10.57
CA GLN A 643 -9.62 -23.63 -11.19
C GLN A 643 -10.95 -23.30 -10.48
N TYR A 644 -11.28 -22.02 -10.47
CA TYR A 644 -12.60 -21.53 -10.07
C TYR A 644 -13.48 -21.42 -11.31
N ILE A 645 -14.56 -22.20 -11.36
CA ILE A 645 -15.58 -22.09 -12.39
C ILE A 645 -16.62 -21.10 -11.87
N ALA A 646 -16.58 -19.90 -12.44
CA ALA A 646 -17.60 -18.87 -12.28
C ALA A 646 -18.79 -19.22 -13.19
N LYS A 647 -19.80 -19.90 -12.63
CA LYS A 647 -21.04 -20.25 -13.31
C LYS A 647 -22.06 -19.15 -13.20
N PRO A 648 -22.66 -18.76 -14.29
CA PRO A 648 -23.72 -17.81 -14.22
C PRO A 648 -25.14 -18.41 -13.87
N THR A 649 -25.96 -17.75 -13.04
CA THR A 649 -27.28 -17.97 -12.38
C THR A 649 -28.14 -16.69 -12.20
N THR A 650 -29.16 -16.36 -13.00
CA THR A 650 -29.96 -15.13 -12.71
C THR A 650 -30.93 -15.35 -11.54
N THR A 651 -31.10 -14.36 -10.64
CA THR A 651 -32.19 -14.36 -9.65
C THR A 651 -33.00 -13.08 -9.79
N HIS A 652 -34.30 -13.22 -10.07
CA HIS A 652 -35.22 -12.11 -10.15
C HIS A 652 -35.84 -11.84 -8.78
N LEU A 653 -35.67 -10.61 -8.28
CA LEU A 653 -36.22 -10.14 -7.02
C LEU A 653 -37.26 -9.06 -7.29
N ARG A 654 -38.42 -9.17 -6.65
CA ARG A 654 -39.45 -8.13 -6.66
C ARG A 654 -39.56 -7.52 -5.28
N PHE A 655 -39.26 -6.22 -5.16
CA PHE A 655 -39.39 -5.47 -3.92
C PHE A 655 -40.73 -4.75 -3.84
N ARG A 656 -41.20 -4.53 -2.61
CA ARG A 656 -42.40 -3.76 -2.28
C ARG A 656 -42.19 -3.08 -0.94
N THR A 657 -42.53 -1.81 -0.84
CA THR A 657 -42.53 -1.06 0.42
C THR A 657 -43.88 -0.39 0.64
N ASP A 658 -44.35 -0.36 1.88
CA ASP A 658 -45.49 0.50 2.25
C ASP A 658 -45.05 1.95 2.25
N THR A 659 -45.82 2.85 1.65
CA THR A 659 -45.51 4.29 1.55
C THR A 659 -46.02 5.09 2.74
N ASN A 660 -46.91 4.51 3.55
CA ASN A 660 -47.37 5.16 4.78
C ASN A 660 -46.24 5.16 5.82
N VAL A 661 -45.79 6.36 6.20
CA VAL A 661 -44.77 6.53 7.24
C VAL A 661 -45.46 6.47 8.61
N PRO A 662 -45.11 5.51 9.48
CA PRO A 662 -45.78 5.35 10.76
C PRO A 662 -45.40 6.47 11.73
N LYS A 663 -46.32 6.80 12.62
CA LYS A 663 -46.01 7.61 13.81
C LYS A 663 -45.12 6.79 14.74
N LEU A 664 -43.84 7.14 14.75
CA LEU A 664 -42.79 6.36 15.40
C LEU A 664 -42.50 6.86 16.82
N GLY A 665 -42.52 5.91 17.77
CA GLY A 665 -41.89 6.08 19.08
C GLY A 665 -40.52 5.42 19.14
N VAL A 666 -39.60 6.04 19.88
CA VAL A 666 -38.29 5.47 20.21
C VAL A 666 -38.11 5.45 21.71
N MET A 667 -37.85 4.26 22.25
CA MET A 667 -37.54 4.09 23.66
C MET A 667 -36.05 3.78 23.84
N LEU A 668 -35.34 4.66 24.54
CA LEU A 668 -33.91 4.53 24.79
C LEU A 668 -33.65 3.85 26.12
N VAL A 669 -32.85 2.78 26.12
CA VAL A 669 -32.27 2.24 27.36
C VAL A 669 -31.02 3.06 27.66
N GLY A 670 -30.96 3.71 28.81
CA GLY A 670 -29.95 4.73 29.13
C GLY A 670 -30.32 6.14 28.64
N TRP A 671 -31.61 6.48 28.67
CA TRP A 671 -32.14 7.76 28.15
C TRP A 671 -31.51 8.99 28.81
N GLY A 672 -31.22 8.92 30.11
CA GLY A 672 -30.49 9.97 30.86
C GLY A 672 -28.98 9.91 30.69
N GLY A 673 -28.43 8.91 29.98
CA GLY A 673 -27.02 8.81 29.63
C GLY A 673 -26.55 9.92 28.69
N ASN A 674 -25.24 10.01 28.46
CA ASN A 674 -24.66 11.04 27.58
C ASN A 674 -25.28 11.00 26.18
N ASN A 675 -25.35 9.82 25.57
CA ASN A 675 -25.93 9.65 24.23
C ASN A 675 -27.45 9.90 24.22
N GLY A 676 -28.20 9.38 25.19
CA GLY A 676 -29.65 9.52 25.25
C GLY A 676 -30.13 10.96 25.46
N SER A 677 -29.48 11.69 26.38
CA SER A 677 -29.79 13.10 26.64
C SER A 677 -29.39 13.98 25.46
N THR A 678 -28.22 13.75 24.86
CA THR A 678 -27.76 14.47 23.66
C THR A 678 -28.65 14.19 22.45
N PHE A 679 -29.12 12.95 22.25
CA PHE A 679 -30.06 12.60 21.19
C PHE A 679 -31.37 13.38 21.33
N THR A 680 -31.93 13.38 22.53
CA THR A 680 -33.19 14.07 22.84
C THR A 680 -33.06 15.58 22.63
N ALA A 681 -31.98 16.17 23.14
CA ALA A 681 -31.68 17.59 22.94
C ALA A 681 -31.51 17.95 21.46
N GLY A 682 -30.80 17.13 20.69
CA GLY A 682 -30.57 17.35 19.26
C GLY A 682 -31.87 17.34 18.45
N ILE A 683 -32.76 16.39 18.72
CA ILE A 683 -34.08 16.31 18.07
C ILE A 683 -34.95 17.53 18.45
N LEU A 684 -35.00 17.88 19.74
CA LEU A 684 -35.79 19.05 20.20
C LEU A 684 -35.26 20.36 19.62
N ALA A 685 -33.94 20.55 19.57
CA ALA A 685 -33.32 21.74 19.01
C ALA A 685 -33.70 21.92 17.52
N ASN A 686 -33.68 20.83 16.75
CA ASN A 686 -34.09 20.85 15.35
C ASN A 686 -35.61 21.09 15.20
N LYS A 687 -36.43 20.42 16.02
CA LYS A 687 -37.90 20.61 16.04
C LYS A 687 -38.30 22.05 16.33
N MET A 688 -37.56 22.71 17.23
CA MET A 688 -37.79 24.11 17.61
C MET A 688 -37.02 25.10 16.72
N SER A 689 -36.24 24.63 15.74
CA SER A 689 -35.39 25.44 14.86
C SER A 689 -34.48 26.42 15.62
N LEU A 690 -33.89 25.92 16.72
CA LEU A 690 -33.10 26.76 17.63
C LEU A 690 -31.80 27.25 17.00
N LYS A 691 -31.34 28.40 17.51
CA LYS A 691 -30.05 29.00 17.18
C LYS A 691 -29.38 29.43 18.48
N TRP A 692 -28.07 29.26 18.56
CA TRP A 692 -27.33 29.61 19.77
C TRP A 692 -25.96 30.21 19.42
N GLN A 693 -25.49 31.10 20.28
CA GLN A 693 -24.18 31.71 20.10
C GLN A 693 -23.08 30.80 20.65
N THR A 694 -21.98 30.72 19.92
CA THR A 694 -20.75 30.05 20.37
C THR A 694 -19.59 31.02 20.27
N ARG A 695 -18.44 30.65 20.85
CA ARG A 695 -17.18 31.42 20.65
C ARG A 695 -16.77 31.54 19.19
N ARG A 696 -17.29 30.68 18.30
CA ARG A 696 -17.02 30.65 16.86
C ARG A 696 -18.12 31.31 16.03
N GLY A 697 -19.11 31.93 16.67
CA GLY A 697 -20.25 32.58 16.02
C GLY A 697 -21.57 31.82 16.19
N LEU A 698 -22.60 32.32 15.51
CA LEU A 698 -23.97 31.81 15.59
C LEU A 698 -24.07 30.42 14.93
N GLN A 699 -24.63 29.46 15.65
CA GLN A 699 -24.92 28.11 15.19
C GLN A 699 -26.43 27.91 15.04
N ASN A 700 -26.82 27.01 14.13
CA ASN A 700 -28.22 26.59 13.94
C ASN A 700 -28.34 25.09 14.20
N ALA A 701 -29.48 24.65 14.73
CA ALA A 701 -29.81 23.24 14.83
C ALA A 701 -29.73 22.56 13.45
N ASN A 702 -29.11 21.38 13.40
CA ASN A 702 -28.90 20.61 12.19
C ASN A 702 -28.75 19.10 12.49
N TYR A 703 -28.67 18.29 11.43
CA TYR A 703 -28.45 16.84 11.50
C TYR A 703 -27.12 16.42 10.86
N LEU A 704 -26.10 17.28 10.91
CA LEU A 704 -24.79 16.99 10.32
C LEU A 704 -24.22 15.70 10.92
N GLY A 705 -23.68 14.85 10.03
CA GLY A 705 -23.19 13.51 10.38
C GLY A 705 -24.18 12.38 10.14
N SER A 706 -25.48 12.68 9.98
CA SER A 706 -26.48 11.68 9.56
C SER A 706 -26.40 11.49 8.04
N VAL A 707 -26.30 10.24 7.60
CA VAL A 707 -26.26 9.89 6.18
C VAL A 707 -27.61 10.17 5.53
N PHE A 708 -28.72 9.81 6.16
CA PHE A 708 -30.03 10.03 5.56
C PHE A 708 -30.41 11.50 5.50
N MET A 709 -30.01 12.29 6.51
CA MET A 709 -30.40 13.69 6.62
C MET A 709 -29.41 14.67 5.97
N SER A 710 -28.15 14.27 5.79
CA SER A 710 -27.08 15.16 5.30
C SER A 710 -26.28 14.63 4.10
N SER A 711 -26.64 13.49 3.51
CA SER A 711 -26.01 12.96 2.29
C SER A 711 -26.98 12.91 1.12
N THR A 712 -26.42 12.89 -0.08
CA THR A 712 -27.13 12.70 -1.35
C THR A 712 -26.84 11.34 -1.98
N MET A 713 -27.70 10.91 -2.90
CA MET A 713 -27.50 9.78 -3.82
C MET A 713 -27.66 10.25 -5.27
N VAL A 714 -26.87 9.69 -6.19
CA VAL A 714 -26.99 9.98 -7.63
C VAL A 714 -28.18 9.22 -8.22
N LEU A 715 -29.04 9.90 -8.99
CA LEU A 715 -30.09 9.25 -9.78
C LEU A 715 -29.60 8.86 -11.17
N GLY A 716 -28.92 9.78 -11.85
CA GLY A 716 -28.43 9.65 -13.21
C GLY A 716 -28.11 11.02 -13.81
N PRO A 717 -27.70 11.10 -15.08
CA PRO A 717 -27.48 12.36 -15.78
C PRO A 717 -28.78 13.16 -15.95
N SER A 718 -28.68 14.48 -16.04
CA SER A 718 -29.79 15.37 -16.41
C SER A 718 -30.14 15.23 -17.89
N GLU A 719 -31.41 15.43 -18.24
CA GLU A 719 -31.85 15.48 -19.64
C GLU A 719 -31.27 16.69 -20.39
N GLU A 720 -31.02 17.80 -19.67
CA GLU A 720 -30.50 19.05 -20.24
C GLU A 720 -28.97 19.07 -20.35
N ASP A 721 -28.28 18.27 -19.54
CA ASP A 721 -26.82 18.22 -19.44
C ASP A 721 -26.37 16.81 -19.03
N LEU A 722 -25.92 16.03 -20.01
CA LEU A 722 -25.49 14.64 -19.82
C LEU A 722 -24.22 14.52 -18.98
N ASP A 723 -23.43 15.60 -18.83
CA ASP A 723 -22.24 15.64 -17.98
C ASP A 723 -22.60 16.00 -16.52
N ASN A 724 -23.83 16.45 -16.27
CA ASN A 724 -24.30 16.82 -14.95
C ASN A 724 -25.14 15.70 -14.32
N LEU A 725 -24.57 15.03 -13.31
CA LEU A 725 -25.28 14.01 -12.52
C LEU A 725 -26.25 14.66 -11.54
N VAL A 726 -27.51 14.23 -11.55
CA VAL A 726 -28.55 14.67 -10.63
C VAL A 726 -28.35 13.96 -9.28
N HIS A 727 -27.97 14.74 -8.27
CA HIS A 727 -27.87 14.31 -6.88
C HIS A 727 -29.13 14.72 -6.10
N VAL A 728 -29.74 13.77 -5.39
CA VAL A 728 -30.91 14.03 -4.54
C VAL A 728 -30.63 13.66 -3.08
N PRO A 729 -31.19 14.37 -2.10
CA PRO A 729 -31.11 13.98 -0.69
C PRO A 729 -31.57 12.54 -0.46
N MET A 730 -30.85 11.77 0.36
CA MET A 730 -31.20 10.36 0.59
C MET A 730 -32.57 10.19 1.25
N ASN A 731 -32.95 11.09 2.15
CA ASN A 731 -34.26 11.09 2.80
C ASN A 731 -35.44 11.46 1.87
N SER A 732 -35.19 11.97 0.65
CA SER A 732 -36.24 12.28 -0.31
C SER A 732 -36.51 11.16 -1.32
N LEU A 733 -35.75 10.06 -1.25
CA LEU A 733 -35.87 8.96 -2.21
C LEU A 733 -37.16 8.17 -2.00
N VAL A 734 -37.42 7.73 -0.78
CA VAL A 734 -38.63 7.00 -0.41
C VAL A 734 -39.23 7.62 0.85
N PRO A 735 -40.54 7.44 1.12
CA PRO A 735 -41.13 7.94 2.36
C PRO A 735 -40.43 7.35 3.59
N MET A 736 -39.77 8.23 4.37
CA MET A 736 -39.00 7.90 5.57
C MET A 736 -39.49 8.72 6.76
N VAL A 737 -39.23 8.22 7.97
CA VAL A 737 -39.51 8.95 9.21
C VAL A 737 -38.70 10.24 9.27
N ASN A 738 -39.38 11.35 9.55
CA ASN A 738 -38.74 12.61 9.89
C ASN A 738 -38.29 12.59 11.36
N PRO A 739 -37.00 12.80 11.67
CA PRO A 739 -36.52 12.82 13.06
C PRO A 739 -37.27 13.80 13.97
N ASN A 740 -37.77 14.93 13.44
CA ASN A 740 -38.51 15.93 14.21
C ASN A 740 -39.88 15.43 14.74
N GLU A 741 -40.41 14.35 14.15
CA GLU A 741 -41.71 13.77 14.46
C GLU A 741 -41.62 12.59 15.43
N ILE A 742 -40.40 12.11 15.72
CA ILE A 742 -40.17 10.99 16.62
C ILE A 742 -40.61 11.35 18.05
N VAL A 743 -41.41 10.48 18.66
CA VAL A 743 -41.75 10.55 20.09
C VAL A 743 -40.69 9.78 20.88
N ILE A 744 -40.02 10.46 21.82
CA ILE A 744 -38.89 9.90 22.56
C ILE A 744 -39.31 9.59 23.99
N GLY A 745 -38.95 8.40 24.46
CA GLY A 745 -39.07 7.98 25.86
C GLY A 745 -37.94 7.03 26.23
N GLY A 746 -37.99 6.42 27.41
CA GLY A 746 -37.03 5.39 27.76
C GLY A 746 -36.78 5.25 29.25
N TRP A 747 -35.74 4.48 29.55
CA TRP A 747 -35.35 4.08 30.89
C TRP A 747 -33.94 4.57 31.21
N ASP A 748 -33.66 4.84 32.49
CA ASP A 748 -32.29 5.02 32.98
C ASP A 748 -32.22 4.55 34.42
N ILE A 749 -31.04 4.07 34.82
CA ILE A 749 -30.77 3.70 36.21
C ILE A 749 -30.68 4.93 37.12
N SER A 750 -30.55 6.13 36.56
CA SER A 750 -30.61 7.41 37.27
C SER A 750 -32.00 8.03 37.22
N SER A 751 -32.43 8.63 38.32
CA SER A 751 -33.71 9.35 38.46
C SER A 751 -33.69 10.78 37.89
N MET A 752 -32.52 11.25 37.45
CA MET A 752 -32.34 12.59 36.89
C MET A 752 -33.28 12.83 35.71
N ASN A 753 -33.93 14.00 35.69
CA ASN A 753 -34.64 14.45 34.49
C ASN A 753 -33.63 14.75 33.36
N LEU A 754 -34.13 14.86 32.14
CA LEU A 754 -33.30 15.00 30.94
C LEU A 754 -32.52 16.32 30.89
N ALA A 755 -32.99 17.40 31.55
CA ALA A 755 -32.23 18.66 31.63
C ALA A 755 -31.02 18.52 32.57
N ASP A 756 -31.21 17.93 33.75
CA ASP A 756 -30.12 17.67 34.69
C ASP A 756 -29.12 16.64 34.13
N ALA A 757 -29.63 15.63 33.42
CA ALA A 757 -28.83 14.66 32.71
C ALA A 757 -27.96 15.31 31.60
N MET A 758 -28.54 16.23 30.83
CA MET A 758 -27.83 17.02 29.82
C MET A 758 -26.75 17.91 30.45
N ASP A 759 -27.05 18.54 31.59
CA ASP A 759 -26.07 19.35 32.33
C ASP A 759 -24.92 18.51 32.88
N ARG A 760 -25.22 17.31 33.42
CA ARG A 760 -24.22 16.32 33.86
C ARG A 760 -23.35 15.84 32.70
N ALA A 761 -23.93 15.59 31.53
CA ALA A 761 -23.22 15.05 30.38
C ALA A 761 -22.17 16.04 29.83
N GLN A 762 -22.39 17.35 30.01
CA GLN A 762 -21.47 18.43 29.59
C GLN A 762 -21.09 18.40 28.09
N VAL A 763 -21.97 17.88 27.24
CA VAL A 763 -21.75 17.76 25.78
C VAL A 763 -22.12 19.05 25.03
N LEU A 764 -23.22 19.69 25.43
CA LEU A 764 -23.82 20.79 24.69
C LEU A 764 -23.43 22.17 25.23
N GLU A 765 -23.39 23.14 24.31
CA GLU A 765 -23.06 24.54 24.61
C GLU A 765 -24.04 25.17 25.62
N PRO A 766 -23.57 26.03 26.55
CA PRO A 766 -24.41 26.57 27.63
C PRO A 766 -25.70 27.26 27.18
N ASP A 767 -25.64 28.08 26.12
CA ASP A 767 -26.80 28.80 25.58
C ASP A 767 -27.89 27.83 25.08
N LEU A 768 -27.49 26.79 24.34
CA LEU A 768 -28.42 25.76 23.88
C LEU A 768 -29.06 25.01 25.05
N LYS A 769 -28.29 24.69 26.09
CA LYS A 769 -28.82 24.03 27.30
C LYS A 769 -29.86 24.89 28.01
N ILE A 770 -29.63 26.20 28.12
CA ILE A 770 -30.58 27.14 28.72
C ILE A 770 -31.90 27.13 27.94
N GLN A 771 -31.83 27.20 26.60
CA GLN A 771 -33.01 27.20 25.74
C GLN A 771 -33.82 25.90 25.82
N LEU A 772 -33.14 24.75 26.04
CA LEU A 772 -33.79 23.44 26.11
C LEU A 772 -34.25 23.03 27.52
N LYS A 773 -33.80 23.74 28.57
CA LYS A 773 -33.99 23.36 29.97
C LYS A 773 -35.45 23.09 30.33
N ASP A 774 -36.37 23.95 29.89
CA ASP A 774 -37.79 23.83 30.24
C ASP A 774 -38.46 22.64 29.56
N ALA A 775 -38.08 22.33 28.32
CA ALA A 775 -38.62 21.20 27.57
C ALA A 775 -38.10 19.87 28.13
N MET A 776 -36.78 19.78 28.35
CA MET A 776 -36.13 18.57 28.84
C MET A 776 -36.36 18.32 30.34
N GLY A 777 -36.56 19.35 31.15
CA GLY A 777 -36.81 19.20 32.59
C GLY A 777 -38.14 18.50 32.92
N LYS A 778 -39.08 18.49 31.97
CA LYS A 778 -40.36 17.77 32.09
C LYS A 778 -40.26 16.29 31.73
N MET A 779 -39.15 15.87 31.12
CA MET A 779 -38.94 14.50 30.66
C MET A 779 -38.13 13.73 31.72
N LYS A 780 -38.72 12.67 32.26
CA LYS A 780 -38.10 11.81 33.27
C LYS A 780 -38.00 10.36 32.77
N PRO A 781 -36.86 9.68 32.98
CA PRO A 781 -36.71 8.29 32.60
C PRO A 781 -37.54 7.36 33.49
N LEU A 782 -38.04 6.29 32.89
CA LEU A 782 -38.63 5.15 33.61
C LEU A 782 -37.54 4.37 34.39
N PRO A 783 -37.89 3.67 35.49
CA PRO A 783 -36.94 2.84 36.22
C PRO A 783 -36.34 1.74 35.36
N SER A 784 -35.02 1.58 35.37
CA SER A 784 -34.31 0.59 34.53
C SER A 784 -33.89 -0.66 35.30
N ILE A 785 -33.49 -1.71 34.58
CA ILE A 785 -32.86 -2.90 35.16
C ILE A 785 -31.39 -2.59 35.50
N TYR A 786 -30.92 -3.02 36.66
CA TYR A 786 -29.51 -2.96 37.06
C TYR A 786 -29.05 -4.29 37.68
N TYR A 787 -28.16 -5.00 37.00
CA TYR A 787 -27.52 -6.22 37.52
C TYR A 787 -26.05 -5.96 37.83
N PRO A 788 -25.62 -5.98 39.11
CA PRO A 788 -24.26 -5.60 39.52
C PRO A 788 -23.12 -6.43 38.93
N ASP A 789 -23.38 -7.67 38.51
CA ASP A 789 -22.34 -8.51 37.89
C ASP A 789 -22.15 -8.21 36.39
N PHE A 790 -23.18 -7.67 35.72
CA PHE A 790 -23.10 -7.30 34.31
C PHE A 790 -22.55 -5.89 34.09
N ILE A 791 -22.92 -4.97 34.97
CA ILE A 791 -22.56 -3.56 34.88
C ILE A 791 -21.38 -3.28 35.81
N ALA A 792 -20.47 -2.39 35.43
CA ALA A 792 -19.30 -2.09 36.26
C ALA A 792 -19.71 -1.57 37.65
N ALA A 793 -19.03 -2.04 38.71
CA ALA A 793 -19.33 -1.67 40.10
C ALA A 793 -19.22 -0.15 40.38
N ASN A 794 -18.46 0.58 39.56
CA ASN A 794 -18.36 2.04 39.64
C ASN A 794 -19.62 2.78 39.14
N GLN A 795 -20.67 2.06 38.75
CA GLN A 795 -21.96 2.60 38.32
C GLN A 795 -23.03 2.52 39.42
N VAL A 796 -22.72 1.93 40.58
CA VAL A 796 -23.68 1.73 41.68
C VAL A 796 -24.23 3.07 42.19
N GLU A 797 -23.39 4.09 42.34
CA GLU A 797 -23.78 5.38 42.94
C GLU A 797 -24.83 6.14 42.10
N ARG A 798 -24.94 5.84 40.80
CA ARG A 798 -25.94 6.46 39.90
C ARG A 798 -27.21 5.63 39.71
N ALA A 799 -27.30 4.47 40.36
CA ALA A 799 -28.39 3.52 40.17
C ALA A 799 -29.51 3.73 41.23
N ASP A 800 -30.14 4.89 41.23
CA ASP A 800 -31.22 5.28 42.16
C ASP A 800 -32.64 5.12 41.58
N ASN A 801 -32.75 4.77 40.29
CA ASN A 801 -34.00 4.58 39.54
C ASN A 801 -34.05 3.18 38.93
N VAL A 802 -34.16 2.16 39.78
CA VAL A 802 -34.11 0.76 39.38
C VAL A 802 -35.44 0.05 39.65
N ILE A 803 -35.79 -0.90 38.79
CA ILE A 803 -36.90 -1.82 39.04
C ILE A 803 -36.53 -2.70 40.25
N PRO A 804 -37.37 -2.76 41.30
CA PRO A 804 -37.03 -3.47 42.52
C PRO A 804 -37.06 -4.99 42.34
N GLY A 805 -36.22 -5.69 43.10
CA GLY A 805 -36.17 -7.16 43.12
C GLY A 805 -35.05 -7.75 42.25
N THR A 806 -34.97 -9.08 42.23
CA THR A 806 -33.99 -9.84 41.44
C THR A 806 -34.66 -10.81 40.48
N ASN A 807 -36.00 -10.86 40.45
CA ASN A 807 -36.77 -11.75 39.60
C ASN A 807 -36.76 -11.23 38.16
N LYS A 808 -36.03 -11.93 37.29
CA LYS A 808 -35.82 -11.50 35.90
C LYS A 808 -37.09 -11.56 35.06
N ASN A 809 -38.04 -12.42 35.42
CA ASN A 809 -39.33 -12.51 34.76
C ASN A 809 -40.26 -11.35 35.14
N GLU A 810 -40.23 -10.90 36.40
CA GLU A 810 -40.95 -9.69 36.81
C GLU A 810 -40.38 -8.46 36.09
N HIS A 811 -39.04 -8.35 36.00
CA HIS A 811 -38.40 -7.28 35.23
C HIS A 811 -38.83 -7.32 33.76
N LEU A 812 -38.86 -8.50 33.13
CA LEU A 812 -39.35 -8.66 31.76
C LEU A 812 -40.77 -8.12 31.59
N GLU A 813 -41.70 -8.51 32.46
CA GLU A 813 -43.10 -8.07 32.36
C GLU A 813 -43.29 -6.57 32.60
N VAL A 814 -42.49 -5.96 33.49
CA VAL A 814 -42.49 -4.50 33.68
C VAL A 814 -42.08 -3.79 32.39
N ILE A 815 -40.95 -4.19 31.78
CA ILE A 815 -40.48 -3.57 30.53
C ILE A 815 -41.49 -3.76 29.38
N ARG A 816 -42.11 -4.94 29.28
CA ARG A 816 -43.19 -5.19 28.30
C ARG A 816 -44.38 -4.26 28.51
N ASN A 817 -44.82 -4.11 29.76
CA ASN A 817 -45.91 -3.20 30.10
C ASN A 817 -45.55 -1.74 29.78
N ASP A 818 -44.33 -1.30 30.07
CA ASP A 818 -43.84 0.05 29.77
C ASP A 818 -43.89 0.34 28.26
N ILE A 819 -43.46 -0.62 27.42
CA ILE A 819 -43.54 -0.49 25.96
C ILE A 819 -44.99 -0.33 25.51
N ARG A 820 -45.91 -1.17 26.02
CA ARG A 820 -47.35 -1.07 25.69
C ARG A 820 -47.95 0.26 26.12
N GLN A 821 -47.63 0.72 27.33
CA GLN A 821 -48.13 1.97 27.87
C GLN A 821 -47.60 3.17 27.08
N PHE A 822 -46.31 3.19 26.75
CA PHE A 822 -45.71 4.23 25.93
C PHE A 822 -46.34 4.30 24.53
N LYS A 823 -46.53 3.14 23.89
CA LYS A 823 -47.20 3.03 22.59
C LYS A 823 -48.63 3.58 22.65
N LYS A 824 -49.41 3.17 23.64
CA LYS A 824 -50.81 3.57 23.82
C LYS A 824 -50.96 5.05 24.22
N ALA A 825 -50.16 5.53 25.15
CA ALA A 825 -50.25 6.90 25.68
C ALA A 825 -49.94 7.97 24.62
N ASN A 826 -49.11 7.62 23.65
CA ASN A 826 -48.70 8.54 22.58
C ASN A 826 -49.39 8.24 21.25
N ASP A 827 -50.29 7.26 21.19
CA ASP A 827 -51.00 6.82 19.97
C ASP A 827 -50.02 6.56 18.82
N LEU A 828 -49.12 5.59 19.04
CA LEU A 828 -48.01 5.27 18.15
C LEU A 828 -48.28 4.01 17.35
N ASP A 829 -47.96 4.04 16.05
CA ASP A 829 -48.07 2.88 15.16
C ASP A 829 -46.97 1.85 15.48
N LYS A 830 -45.75 2.34 15.68
CA LYS A 830 -44.54 1.52 15.93
C LYS A 830 -43.71 2.08 17.07
N VAL A 831 -42.99 1.19 17.74
CA VAL A 831 -41.97 1.52 18.74
C VAL A 831 -40.68 0.80 18.39
N ILE A 832 -39.56 1.51 18.42
CA ILE A 832 -38.21 0.93 18.34
C ILE A 832 -37.54 1.09 19.71
N VAL A 833 -36.95 0.02 20.21
CA VAL A 833 -36.14 0.04 21.43
C VAL A 833 -34.67 0.05 21.05
N MET A 834 -33.91 0.99 21.60
CA MET A 834 -32.48 1.11 21.32
C MET A 834 -31.67 1.18 22.62
N TRP A 835 -30.67 0.32 22.71
CA TRP A 835 -29.72 0.33 23.81
C TRP A 835 -28.66 1.41 23.63
N THR A 836 -28.60 2.33 24.59
CA THR A 836 -27.57 3.39 24.68
C THR A 836 -26.92 3.44 26.06
N ALA A 837 -27.27 2.49 26.92
CA ALA A 837 -26.78 2.39 28.29
C ALA A 837 -25.38 1.79 28.34
N ASN A 838 -24.89 1.60 29.56
CA ASN A 838 -23.55 1.13 29.86
C ASN A 838 -23.22 -0.18 29.11
N THR A 839 -21.93 -0.34 28.79
CA THR A 839 -21.40 -1.60 28.26
C THR A 839 -21.44 -2.65 29.37
N GLU A 840 -22.12 -3.77 29.11
CA GLU A 840 -22.15 -4.95 29.96
C GLU A 840 -20.96 -5.87 29.65
N ARG A 841 -20.59 -6.74 30.61
CA ARG A 841 -19.74 -7.90 30.30
C ARG A 841 -20.48 -8.83 29.32
N PHE A 842 -19.73 -9.66 28.60
CA PHE A 842 -20.36 -10.72 27.82
C PHE A 842 -21.05 -11.76 28.70
N SER A 843 -22.21 -12.21 28.26
CA SER A 843 -22.89 -13.40 28.77
C SER A 843 -22.25 -14.68 28.19
N ASP A 844 -22.09 -15.72 28.99
CA ASP A 844 -21.71 -17.05 28.48
C ASP A 844 -22.86 -17.62 27.65
N VAL A 845 -22.53 -18.19 26.48
CA VAL A 845 -23.50 -18.94 25.67
C VAL A 845 -23.38 -20.43 26.00
N LYS A 846 -24.43 -21.03 26.55
CA LYS A 846 -24.46 -22.44 26.99
C LYS A 846 -25.75 -23.13 26.53
N GLU A 847 -25.63 -24.42 26.24
CA GLU A 847 -26.76 -25.28 25.91
C GLU A 847 -27.76 -25.32 27.08
N GLY A 848 -29.06 -25.16 26.78
CA GLY A 848 -30.13 -25.12 27.78
C GLY A 848 -30.20 -23.85 28.64
N LEU A 849 -29.40 -22.82 28.33
CA LEU A 849 -29.41 -21.53 29.02
C LEU A 849 -29.95 -20.42 28.12
N ASN A 850 -29.28 -20.15 27.00
CA ASN A 850 -29.54 -19.00 26.13
C ASN A 850 -29.20 -19.31 24.65
N ASP A 851 -29.19 -20.59 24.30
CA ASP A 851 -28.95 -21.16 22.99
C ASP A 851 -30.22 -21.22 22.12
N THR A 852 -31.39 -21.44 22.72
CA THR A 852 -32.70 -21.46 22.04
C THR A 852 -33.70 -20.50 22.69
N ALA A 853 -34.76 -20.13 21.97
CA ALA A 853 -35.81 -19.26 22.49
C ALA A 853 -36.47 -19.85 23.74
N GLU A 854 -36.75 -21.16 23.74
CA GLU A 854 -37.38 -21.87 24.85
C GLU A 854 -36.47 -21.90 26.08
N SER A 855 -35.20 -22.24 25.90
CA SER A 855 -34.22 -22.26 26.99
C SER A 855 -33.98 -20.87 27.57
N LEU A 856 -33.96 -19.82 26.73
CA LEU A 856 -33.82 -18.43 27.17
C LEU A 856 -35.03 -17.98 28.00
N LEU A 857 -36.25 -18.20 27.51
CA LEU A 857 -37.48 -17.83 28.23
C LEU A 857 -37.61 -18.61 29.56
N THR A 858 -37.22 -19.88 29.57
CA THR A 858 -37.19 -20.69 30.80
C THR A 858 -36.15 -20.15 31.78
N SER A 859 -34.95 -19.80 31.30
CA SER A 859 -33.89 -19.23 32.14
C SER A 859 -34.26 -17.85 32.70
N ILE A 860 -35.05 -17.05 31.97
CA ILE A 860 -35.62 -15.80 32.50
C ILE A 860 -36.65 -16.08 33.60
N LYS A 861 -37.56 -17.05 33.37
CA LYS A 861 -38.56 -17.49 34.38
C LYS A 861 -37.90 -17.99 35.66
N GLU A 862 -36.82 -18.75 35.52
CA GLU A 862 -36.04 -19.29 36.63
C GLU A 862 -35.03 -18.26 37.22
N SER A 863 -34.97 -17.05 36.66
CA SER A 863 -34.05 -15.98 37.07
C SER A 863 -32.57 -16.39 37.13
N LYS A 864 -32.12 -17.24 36.18
CA LYS A 864 -30.73 -17.70 36.12
C LYS A 864 -29.75 -16.53 35.99
N ASP A 865 -28.60 -16.64 36.64
CA ASP A 865 -27.62 -15.55 36.77
C ASP A 865 -27.12 -15.02 35.42
N GLU A 866 -26.89 -15.90 34.46
CA GLU A 866 -26.21 -15.60 33.18
C GLU A 866 -27.14 -15.03 32.09
N ILE A 867 -28.13 -14.25 32.51
CA ILE A 867 -29.05 -13.48 31.65
C ILE A 867 -28.81 -11.99 31.90
N SER A 868 -28.31 -11.29 30.89
CA SER A 868 -27.98 -9.87 31.01
C SER A 868 -29.24 -8.98 30.99
N PRO A 869 -29.16 -7.75 31.55
CA PRO A 869 -30.22 -6.77 31.39
C PRO A 869 -30.55 -6.50 29.92
N SER A 870 -29.53 -6.32 29.06
CA SER A 870 -29.74 -6.09 27.63
C SER A 870 -30.53 -7.20 26.93
N SER A 871 -30.31 -8.48 27.28
CA SER A 871 -31.09 -9.59 26.75
C SER A 871 -32.56 -9.53 27.19
N ILE A 872 -32.86 -9.06 28.42
CA ILE A 872 -34.25 -8.89 28.88
C ILE A 872 -34.95 -7.79 28.08
N PHE A 873 -34.30 -6.65 27.83
CA PHE A 873 -34.87 -5.61 26.99
C PHE A 873 -35.10 -6.08 25.55
N ALA A 874 -34.16 -6.86 24.98
CA ALA A 874 -34.33 -7.44 23.66
C ALA A 874 -35.54 -8.40 23.62
N VAL A 875 -35.64 -9.33 24.58
CA VAL A 875 -36.77 -10.27 24.70
C VAL A 875 -38.08 -9.53 24.90
N ALA A 876 -38.13 -8.50 25.77
CA ALA A 876 -39.32 -7.67 25.96
C ALA A 876 -39.77 -7.03 24.64
N SER A 877 -38.82 -6.43 23.91
CA SER A 877 -39.09 -5.77 22.63
C SER A 877 -39.66 -6.75 21.61
N ILE A 878 -39.05 -7.94 21.48
CA ILE A 878 -39.49 -8.99 20.57
C ILE A 878 -40.90 -9.47 20.92
N LEU A 879 -41.19 -9.73 22.20
CA LEU A 879 -42.51 -10.18 22.66
C LEU A 879 -43.61 -9.12 22.45
N GLU A 880 -43.24 -7.85 22.37
CA GLU A 880 -44.15 -6.74 22.05
C GLU A 880 -44.16 -6.36 20.55
N GLY A 881 -43.49 -7.14 19.69
CA GLY A 881 -43.45 -6.87 18.24
C GLY A 881 -42.64 -5.62 17.87
N CYS A 882 -41.75 -5.17 18.75
CA CYS A 882 -40.99 -3.93 18.61
C CYS A 882 -39.53 -4.24 18.21
N PRO A 883 -38.99 -3.64 17.13
CA PRO A 883 -37.60 -3.83 16.76
C PRO A 883 -36.62 -3.40 17.86
N PHE A 884 -35.50 -4.13 17.97
CA PHE A 884 -34.48 -3.86 18.97
C PHE A 884 -33.11 -3.59 18.35
N ILE A 885 -32.44 -2.52 18.79
CA ILE A 885 -31.11 -2.12 18.34
C ILE A 885 -30.15 -2.09 19.53
N ASN A 886 -29.06 -2.86 19.46
CA ASN A 886 -28.00 -2.82 20.47
C ASN A 886 -26.88 -1.85 20.04
N GLY A 887 -26.78 -0.72 20.74
CA GLY A 887 -25.76 0.31 20.49
C GLY A 887 -24.45 0.15 21.29
N SER A 888 -24.32 -0.90 22.10
CA SER A 888 -23.15 -1.13 22.96
C SER A 888 -22.43 -2.45 22.63
N PRO A 889 -21.13 -2.59 22.95
CA PRO A 889 -20.27 -3.71 22.57
C PRO A 889 -20.45 -4.87 23.54
N GLN A 890 -21.62 -5.48 23.53
CA GLN A 890 -22.01 -6.57 24.42
C GLN A 890 -22.80 -7.59 23.60
N ASN A 891 -22.71 -8.87 23.95
CA ASN A 891 -23.34 -9.94 23.17
C ASN A 891 -24.83 -10.11 23.53
N THR A 892 -25.62 -9.03 23.48
CA THR A 892 -27.06 -9.04 23.77
C THR A 892 -27.82 -10.05 22.92
N LEU A 893 -27.46 -10.15 21.63
CA LEU A 893 -28.11 -11.00 20.63
C LEU A 893 -27.55 -12.44 20.67
N VAL A 894 -27.63 -13.09 21.83
CA VAL A 894 -27.32 -14.52 22.01
C VAL A 894 -28.24 -15.39 21.12
N PRO A 895 -27.86 -16.64 20.79
CA PRO A 895 -28.62 -17.48 19.86
C PRO A 895 -30.12 -17.62 20.20
N GLY A 896 -30.46 -17.73 21.49
CA GLY A 896 -31.85 -17.79 21.93
C GLY A 896 -32.65 -16.50 21.68
N VAL A 897 -32.00 -15.32 21.69
CA VAL A 897 -32.65 -14.05 21.32
C VAL A 897 -32.91 -14.01 19.81
N ILE A 898 -31.96 -14.48 19.00
CA ILE A 898 -32.10 -14.53 17.54
C ILE A 898 -33.20 -15.52 17.14
N ASP A 899 -33.25 -16.69 17.78
CA ASP A 899 -34.29 -17.69 17.59
C ASP A 899 -35.67 -17.12 17.96
N LEU A 900 -35.80 -16.47 19.12
CA LEU A 900 -37.05 -15.82 19.53
C LEU A 900 -37.49 -14.73 18.55
N ALA A 901 -36.56 -13.87 18.13
CA ALA A 901 -36.83 -12.83 17.13
C ALA A 901 -37.30 -13.44 15.79
N THR A 902 -36.75 -14.60 15.42
CA THR A 902 -37.14 -15.35 14.22
C THR A 902 -38.57 -15.89 14.33
N GLN A 903 -38.92 -16.48 15.47
CA GLN A 903 -40.26 -17.00 15.75
C GLN A 903 -41.34 -15.90 15.72
N HIS A 904 -40.99 -14.70 16.18
CA HIS A 904 -41.89 -13.54 16.20
C HIS A 904 -41.79 -12.64 14.96
N ALA A 905 -40.86 -12.92 14.05
CA ALA A 905 -40.55 -12.10 12.87
C ALA A 905 -40.24 -10.61 13.20
N VAL A 906 -39.53 -10.35 14.30
CA VAL A 906 -39.21 -8.99 14.78
C VAL A 906 -37.76 -8.63 14.49
N PRO A 907 -37.47 -7.63 13.65
CA PRO A 907 -36.11 -7.24 13.31
C PRO A 907 -35.26 -6.83 14.52
N ILE A 908 -34.03 -7.31 14.57
CA ILE A 908 -33.02 -7.00 15.58
C ILE A 908 -31.68 -6.69 14.92
N GLY A 909 -30.82 -5.94 15.61
CA GLY A 909 -29.45 -5.74 15.14
C GLY A 909 -28.56 -4.98 16.12
N GLY A 910 -27.25 -5.09 15.91
CA GLY A 910 -26.26 -4.23 16.53
C GLY A 910 -25.31 -4.89 17.52
N ASP A 911 -24.09 -4.33 17.49
CA ASP A 911 -22.99 -4.63 18.39
C ASP A 911 -22.06 -3.41 18.39
N ASP A 912 -22.38 -2.40 19.21
CA ASP A 912 -21.66 -1.12 19.37
C ASP A 912 -21.79 -0.09 18.22
N PHE A 913 -21.94 1.20 18.56
CA PHE A 913 -21.95 2.26 17.54
C PHE A 913 -20.59 2.41 16.85
N LYS A 914 -20.62 2.46 15.51
CA LYS A 914 -19.45 2.71 14.66
C LYS A 914 -19.26 4.22 14.48
N THR A 915 -18.50 4.86 15.36
CA THR A 915 -18.16 6.29 15.31
C THR A 915 -16.65 6.52 15.07
N GLY A 916 -16.30 7.74 14.64
CA GLY A 916 -14.92 8.28 14.62
C GLY A 916 -13.85 7.29 14.14
N GLN A 917 -12.92 6.95 15.05
CA GLN A 917 -11.79 6.04 14.84
C GLN A 917 -12.18 4.72 14.14
N THR A 918 -13.27 4.06 14.54
CA THR A 918 -13.61 2.76 13.97
C THR A 918 -14.10 2.88 12.52
N LYS A 919 -14.86 3.94 12.18
CA LYS A 919 -15.23 4.22 10.78
C LYS A 919 -13.98 4.46 9.93
N ILE A 920 -13.04 5.28 10.42
CA ILE A 920 -11.78 5.56 9.71
C ILE A 920 -10.98 4.28 9.51
N LYS A 921 -10.89 3.42 10.53
CA LYS A 921 -10.21 2.12 10.44
C LYS A 921 -10.79 1.23 9.34
N SER A 922 -12.13 1.10 9.27
CA SER A 922 -12.77 0.29 8.22
C SER A 922 -12.49 0.85 6.81
N VAL A 923 -12.42 2.17 6.64
CA VAL A 923 -12.10 2.79 5.33
C VAL A 923 -10.64 2.61 4.98
N LEU A 924 -9.74 2.88 5.94
CA LEU A 924 -8.30 2.88 5.68
C LEU A 924 -7.77 1.48 5.41
N VAL A 925 -8.20 0.47 6.17
CA VAL A 925 -7.74 -0.91 5.98
C VAL A 925 -8.25 -1.48 4.65
N ASP A 926 -9.51 -1.22 4.31
CA ASP A 926 -10.09 -1.60 3.01
C ASP A 926 -9.30 -0.94 1.86
N PHE A 927 -8.98 0.36 1.98
CA PHE A 927 -8.13 1.07 1.01
C PHE A 927 -6.73 0.45 0.89
N LEU A 928 -6.03 0.24 2.01
CA LEU A 928 -4.66 -0.28 2.02
C LEU A 928 -4.58 -1.68 1.40
N VAL A 929 -5.48 -2.58 1.82
CA VAL A 929 -5.53 -3.96 1.31
C VAL A 929 -5.86 -3.98 -0.19
N ASN A 930 -6.82 -3.17 -0.65
CA ASN A 930 -7.16 -3.08 -2.07
C ASN A 930 -6.06 -2.40 -2.90
N ALA A 931 -5.23 -1.54 -2.29
CA ALA A 931 -4.05 -0.94 -2.93
C ALA A 931 -2.83 -1.90 -2.98
N GLY A 932 -2.96 -3.14 -2.48
CA GLY A 932 -1.85 -4.09 -2.41
C GLY A 932 -0.81 -3.77 -1.33
N ILE A 933 -1.16 -2.89 -0.38
CA ILE A 933 -0.33 -2.57 0.79
C ILE A 933 -0.76 -3.52 1.91
N LYS A 934 0.21 -4.13 2.62
CA LYS A 934 -0.07 -5.12 3.67
C LYS A 934 0.02 -4.49 5.06
N PRO A 935 -1.10 -4.16 5.72
CA PRO A 935 -1.10 -3.84 7.14
C PRO A 935 -0.48 -4.98 7.96
N LEU A 936 0.51 -4.64 8.78
CA LEU A 936 1.16 -5.55 9.72
C LEU A 936 0.69 -5.33 11.15
N ALA A 937 0.49 -4.08 11.55
CA ALA A 937 0.00 -3.75 12.88
C ALA A 937 -0.99 -2.59 12.82
N ILE A 938 -2.00 -2.66 13.69
CA ILE A 938 -3.00 -1.61 13.93
C ILE A 938 -3.03 -1.39 15.44
N THR A 939 -2.39 -0.31 15.87
CA THR A 939 -2.28 0.04 17.29
C THR A 939 -3.17 1.24 17.58
N SER A 940 -4.21 1.03 18.39
CA SER A 940 -5.23 2.04 18.71
C SER A 940 -5.18 2.43 20.19
N TYR A 941 -4.85 3.68 20.48
CA TYR A 941 -4.91 4.28 21.82
C TYR A 941 -6.11 5.23 21.92
N ASN A 942 -6.94 5.08 22.95
CA ASN A 942 -8.09 5.95 23.20
C ASN A 942 -8.03 6.52 24.62
N HIS A 943 -8.17 7.84 24.74
CA HIS A 943 -8.46 8.52 26.00
C HIS A 943 -9.93 8.91 26.02
N LEU A 944 -10.66 8.44 27.02
CA LEU A 944 -12.07 8.73 27.25
C LEU A 944 -12.23 9.34 28.64
N GLY A 945 -13.00 10.41 28.79
CA GLY A 945 -13.17 11.10 30.08
C GLY A 945 -14.59 11.06 30.64
N ASN A 946 -15.56 10.64 29.84
CA ASN A 946 -16.96 10.54 30.22
C ASN A 946 -17.28 9.17 30.87
N ASN A 947 -18.57 8.89 31.08
CA ASN A 947 -19.01 7.66 31.72
C ASN A 947 -18.61 6.39 30.95
N ASP A 948 -18.42 6.45 29.63
CA ASP A 948 -17.93 5.32 28.85
C ASP A 948 -16.48 4.96 29.26
N GLY A 949 -15.62 5.96 29.42
CA GLY A 949 -14.27 5.78 29.96
C GLY A 949 -14.26 5.19 31.37
N ALA A 950 -15.16 5.67 32.24
CA ALA A 950 -15.32 5.11 33.58
C ALA A 950 -15.78 3.64 33.54
N ASN A 951 -16.81 3.30 32.77
CA ASN A 951 -17.31 1.93 32.69
C ASN A 951 -16.27 0.97 32.07
N LEU A 952 -15.57 1.39 31.02
CA LEU A 952 -14.53 0.60 30.34
C LEU A 952 -13.21 0.52 31.12
N SER A 953 -13.09 1.17 32.28
CA SER A 953 -11.96 0.93 33.19
C SER A 953 -12.05 -0.43 33.91
N ALA A 954 -13.24 -1.04 33.93
CA ALA A 954 -13.45 -2.37 34.48
C ALA A 954 -13.04 -3.47 33.46
N PRO A 955 -12.19 -4.45 33.84
CA PRO A 955 -11.64 -5.42 32.89
C PRO A 955 -12.69 -6.28 32.15
N LYS A 956 -13.77 -6.69 32.82
CA LYS A 956 -14.82 -7.53 32.20
C LYS A 956 -15.56 -6.79 31.09
N GLN A 957 -15.90 -5.51 31.31
CA GLN A 957 -16.58 -4.65 30.34
C GLN A 957 -15.62 -4.19 29.23
N PHE A 958 -14.34 -3.95 29.56
CA PHE A 958 -13.31 -3.63 28.58
C PHE A 958 -13.14 -4.76 27.55
N ARG A 959 -13.11 -6.02 28.00
CA ARG A 959 -12.92 -7.19 27.13
C ARG A 959 -13.96 -7.26 26.02
N SER A 960 -15.19 -6.89 26.31
CA SER A 960 -16.30 -6.84 25.35
C SER A 960 -16.04 -5.79 24.24
N LYS A 961 -15.48 -4.62 24.59
CA LYS A 961 -15.03 -3.60 23.62
C LYS A 961 -13.82 -4.05 22.80
N GLU A 962 -12.92 -4.83 23.39
CA GLU A 962 -11.72 -5.33 22.72
C GLU A 962 -12.08 -6.29 21.58
N ILE A 963 -12.93 -7.28 21.87
CA ILE A 963 -13.38 -8.31 20.91
C ILE A 963 -14.10 -7.68 19.71
N THR A 964 -15.02 -6.75 19.96
CA THR A 964 -15.83 -6.10 18.91
C THR A 964 -15.03 -5.13 18.04
N LYS A 965 -13.95 -4.55 18.58
CA LYS A 965 -13.06 -3.64 17.82
C LYS A 965 -11.99 -4.38 17.01
N SER A 966 -11.56 -5.57 17.43
CA SER A 966 -10.53 -6.34 16.71
C SER A 966 -11.07 -6.96 15.42
N SER A 967 -12.32 -7.43 15.41
CA SER A 967 -12.93 -8.14 14.27
C SER A 967 -13.32 -7.27 13.06
N VAL A 968 -13.21 -5.94 13.18
CA VAL A 968 -13.69 -4.98 12.17
C VAL A 968 -12.88 -5.00 10.86
N VAL A 969 -11.73 -5.66 10.85
CA VAL A 969 -10.82 -5.73 9.69
C VAL A 969 -10.72 -7.14 9.10
N ASP A 970 -11.34 -8.13 9.74
CA ASP A 970 -11.09 -9.54 9.47
C ASP A 970 -11.47 -9.96 8.05
N ASP A 971 -12.60 -9.49 7.53
CA ASP A 971 -13.07 -9.81 6.18
C ASP A 971 -12.19 -9.16 5.11
N MET A 972 -11.76 -7.92 5.30
CA MET A 972 -10.85 -7.21 4.37
C MET A 972 -9.51 -7.95 4.29
N VAL A 973 -8.96 -8.34 5.44
CA VAL A 973 -7.70 -9.12 5.53
C VAL A 973 -7.87 -10.50 4.90
N LYS A 974 -8.97 -11.22 5.22
CA LYS A 974 -9.26 -12.55 4.65
C LYS A 974 -9.53 -12.52 3.15
N ALA A 975 -10.07 -11.43 2.62
CA ALA A 975 -10.38 -11.28 1.19
C ALA A 975 -9.12 -11.27 0.32
N ASN A 976 -7.97 -10.85 0.86
CA ASN A 976 -6.72 -10.73 0.11
C ASN A 976 -5.67 -11.77 0.54
N PHE A 977 -5.84 -13.00 0.06
CA PHE A 977 -4.90 -14.11 0.28
C PHE A 977 -3.52 -13.92 -0.35
N LEU A 978 -3.30 -12.86 -1.15
CA LEU A 978 -1.99 -12.52 -1.71
C LEU A 978 -1.13 -11.77 -0.69
N LEU A 979 -1.76 -10.94 0.15
CA LEU A 979 -1.06 -10.20 1.20
C LEU A 979 -0.94 -11.03 2.48
N TYR A 980 -1.98 -11.82 2.80
CA TYR A 980 -2.05 -12.60 4.03
C TYR A 980 -2.13 -14.10 3.75
N SER A 981 -1.28 -14.86 4.42
CA SER A 981 -1.33 -16.31 4.45
C SER A 981 -2.57 -16.80 5.22
N LYS A 982 -2.90 -18.09 5.12
CA LYS A 982 -4.03 -18.66 5.87
C LYS A 982 -3.81 -18.47 7.39
N ASN A 983 -4.77 -17.81 8.06
CA ASN A 983 -4.74 -17.41 9.48
C ASN A 983 -3.72 -16.29 9.82
N GLU A 984 -3.11 -15.65 8.83
CA GLU A 984 -2.30 -14.46 9.04
C GLU A 984 -3.22 -13.23 9.16
N HIS A 985 -3.02 -12.44 10.21
CA HIS A 985 -3.76 -11.23 10.49
C HIS A 985 -2.80 -10.15 11.00
N PRO A 986 -3.10 -8.86 10.79
CA PRO A 986 -2.31 -7.80 11.39
C PRO A 986 -2.38 -7.87 12.92
N ASP A 987 -1.30 -7.53 13.60
CA ASP A 987 -1.28 -7.34 15.05
C ASP A 987 -2.26 -6.23 15.42
N HIS A 988 -3.32 -6.56 16.18
CA HIS A 988 -4.32 -5.58 16.60
C HIS A 988 -4.20 -5.31 18.08
N THR A 989 -3.80 -4.09 18.43
CA THR A 989 -3.62 -3.69 19.83
C THR A 989 -4.58 -2.56 20.15
N ILE A 990 -5.42 -2.74 21.17
CA ILE A 990 -6.38 -1.73 21.62
C ILE A 990 -6.05 -1.36 23.06
N VAL A 991 -5.81 -0.07 23.29
CA VAL A 991 -5.61 0.49 24.63
C VAL A 991 -6.66 1.58 24.85
N ILE A 992 -7.44 1.45 25.92
CA ILE A 992 -8.38 2.49 26.36
C ILE A 992 -7.98 2.91 27.77
N LYS A 993 -7.87 4.21 28.00
CA LYS A 993 -7.60 4.80 29.31
C LYS A 993 -8.68 5.80 29.68
N ASN A 994 -9.17 5.67 30.90
CA ASN A 994 -10.05 6.66 31.50
C ASN A 994 -9.21 7.88 31.92
N VAL A 995 -9.49 9.04 31.34
CA VAL A 995 -8.84 10.32 31.61
C VAL A 995 -9.93 11.35 31.88
N PRO A 996 -10.45 11.45 33.12
CA PRO A 996 -11.66 12.24 33.40
C PRO A 996 -11.61 13.70 32.91
N SER A 997 -10.41 14.31 32.89
CA SER A 997 -10.22 15.69 32.42
C SER A 997 -10.54 15.94 30.95
N VAL A 998 -10.67 14.89 30.12
CA VAL A 998 -11.04 15.07 28.70
C VAL A 998 -12.56 15.13 28.48
N GLY A 999 -13.38 14.76 29.47
CA GLY A 999 -14.85 14.77 29.35
C GLY A 999 -15.35 13.95 28.15
N ASP A 1000 -16.29 14.52 27.38
CA ASP A 1000 -16.80 13.92 26.14
C ASP A 1000 -15.82 14.03 24.95
N SER A 1001 -14.76 14.82 25.11
CA SER A 1001 -13.72 15.03 24.12
C SER A 1001 -12.78 13.82 24.06
N LYS A 1002 -13.13 12.90 23.18
CA LYS A 1002 -12.37 11.68 22.90
C LYS A 1002 -11.12 11.99 22.11
N ARG A 1003 -9.97 11.49 22.59
CA ARG A 1003 -8.70 11.55 21.89
C ARG A 1003 -8.29 10.15 21.46
N ALA A 1004 -8.19 9.93 20.17
CA ALA A 1004 -7.84 8.67 19.56
C ALA A 1004 -6.54 8.84 18.77
N LEU A 1005 -5.56 7.97 19.03
CA LEU A 1005 -4.34 7.84 18.25
C LEU A 1005 -4.31 6.44 17.64
N ASP A 1006 -4.19 6.36 16.33
CA ASP A 1006 -4.06 5.10 15.60
C ASP A 1006 -2.77 5.09 14.80
N GLU A 1007 -2.02 4.01 14.93
CA GLU A 1007 -0.84 3.75 14.11
C GLU A 1007 -1.06 2.50 13.27
N TYR A 1008 -0.84 2.64 11.97
CA TYR A 1008 -0.92 1.56 10.99
C TYR A 1008 0.48 1.34 10.45
N GLU A 1009 1.10 0.24 10.86
CA GLU A 1009 2.36 -0.20 10.27
C GLU A 1009 2.07 -1.11 9.09
N ASN A 1010 2.70 -0.82 7.97
CA ASN A 1010 2.43 -1.48 6.71
C ASN A 1010 3.73 -1.99 6.09
N GLU A 1011 3.65 -3.14 5.43
CA GLU A 1011 4.64 -3.60 4.48
C GLU A 1011 4.26 -3.14 3.07
N ILE A 1012 5.22 -2.52 2.40
CA ILE A 1012 5.12 -2.04 1.03
C ILE A 1012 6.14 -2.76 0.15
N PHE A 1013 6.25 -2.33 -1.11
CA PHE A 1013 7.14 -2.92 -2.11
C PHE A 1013 8.54 -3.28 -1.58
N MET A 1014 8.99 -4.50 -1.89
CA MET A 1014 10.31 -5.05 -1.53
C MET A 1014 10.62 -5.11 -0.01
N GLY A 1015 9.60 -5.29 0.83
CA GLY A 1015 9.79 -5.34 2.29
C GLY A 1015 10.05 -3.97 2.91
N GLY A 1016 9.80 -2.89 2.15
CA GLY A 1016 9.77 -1.54 2.70
C GLY A 1016 8.70 -1.42 3.80
N ARG A 1017 8.91 -0.46 4.71
CA ARG A 1017 7.95 -0.14 5.77
C ARG A 1017 7.30 1.22 5.52
N ASN A 1018 6.01 1.30 5.76
CA ASN A 1018 5.26 2.55 5.78
C ASN A 1018 4.46 2.61 7.08
N THR A 1019 4.51 3.74 7.79
CA THR A 1019 3.73 3.96 9.00
C THR A 1019 2.81 5.15 8.80
N ILE A 1020 1.50 4.95 9.06
CA ILE A 1020 0.50 6.00 9.05
C ILE A 1020 0.06 6.23 10.50
N SER A 1021 0.31 7.43 11.03
CA SER A 1021 -0.14 7.82 12.36
C SER A 1021 -1.27 8.84 12.24
N LEU A 1022 -2.41 8.55 12.85
CA LEU A 1022 -3.63 9.35 12.81
C LEU A 1022 -4.00 9.77 14.23
N HIS A 1023 -4.02 11.07 14.48
CA HIS A 1023 -4.55 11.63 15.72
C HIS A 1023 -5.90 12.29 15.46
N ASN A 1024 -6.95 11.79 16.11
CA ASN A 1024 -8.31 12.30 16.02
C ASN A 1024 -8.78 12.78 17.40
N THR A 1025 -9.23 14.03 17.47
CA THR A 1025 -9.89 14.60 18.66
C THR A 1025 -11.31 14.98 18.28
N CYS A 1026 -12.30 14.38 18.95
CA CYS A 1026 -13.70 14.58 18.64
C CYS A 1026 -14.60 14.41 19.87
N GLU A 1027 -15.80 15.00 19.84
CA GLU A 1027 -16.83 14.78 20.87
C GLU A 1027 -17.59 13.49 20.56
N ASP A 1028 -17.55 12.51 21.47
CA ASP A 1028 -18.03 11.15 21.17
C ASP A 1028 -19.57 11.09 21.07
N SER A 1029 -20.29 11.76 21.96
CA SER A 1029 -21.76 11.79 21.93
C SER A 1029 -22.30 12.53 20.71
N LEU A 1030 -21.67 13.64 20.30
CA LEU A 1030 -22.05 14.37 19.09
C LEU A 1030 -21.79 13.56 17.80
N LEU A 1031 -20.85 12.62 17.81
CA LEU A 1031 -20.65 11.68 16.70
C LEU A 1031 -21.59 10.47 16.75
N ALA A 1032 -22.04 10.06 17.94
CA ALA A 1032 -22.94 8.91 18.11
C ALA A 1032 -24.39 9.24 17.76
N VAL A 1033 -24.89 10.43 18.10
CA VAL A 1033 -26.29 10.82 17.90
C VAL A 1033 -26.74 10.75 16.43
N PRO A 1034 -25.98 11.24 15.43
CA PRO A 1034 -26.41 11.11 14.04
C PRO A 1034 -26.48 9.64 13.56
N VAL A 1035 -25.60 8.77 14.08
CA VAL A 1035 -25.61 7.33 13.83
C VAL A 1035 -26.87 6.69 14.43
N MET A 1036 -27.26 7.10 15.64
CA MET A 1036 -28.51 6.68 16.28
C MET A 1036 -29.73 7.04 15.43
N ILE A 1037 -29.79 8.26 14.89
CA ILE A 1037 -30.87 8.73 14.01
C ILE A 1037 -30.96 7.85 12.76
N ASP A 1038 -29.83 7.63 12.08
CA ASP A 1038 -29.81 6.82 10.86
C ASP A 1038 -30.22 5.35 11.12
N LEU A 1039 -29.80 4.78 12.25
CA LEU A 1039 -30.18 3.43 12.67
C LEU A 1039 -31.70 3.30 12.86
N ILE A 1040 -32.32 4.29 13.51
CA ILE A 1040 -33.76 4.33 13.74
C ILE A 1040 -34.51 4.44 12.41
N ILE A 1041 -34.12 5.37 11.54
CA ILE A 1041 -34.75 5.57 10.23
C ILE A 1041 -34.65 4.31 9.39
N LEU A 1042 -33.46 3.71 9.31
CA LEU A 1042 -33.21 2.54 8.48
C LEU A 1042 -33.92 1.30 9.01
N MET A 1043 -33.90 1.08 10.34
CA MET A 1043 -34.62 -0.02 10.97
C MET A 1043 -36.13 0.10 10.74
N GLU A 1044 -36.70 1.30 10.91
CA GLU A 1044 -38.11 1.53 10.62
C GLU A 1044 -38.43 1.21 9.17
N LEU A 1045 -37.70 1.81 8.22
CA LEU A 1045 -37.94 1.62 6.79
C LEU A 1045 -37.94 0.12 6.44
N PHE A 1046 -36.99 -0.65 6.97
CA PHE A 1046 -36.84 -2.07 6.61
C PHE A 1046 -37.89 -2.97 7.25
N THR A 1047 -38.60 -2.49 8.26
CA THR A 1047 -39.81 -3.19 8.74
C THR A 1047 -41.00 -3.04 7.77
N ARG A 1048 -40.95 -2.11 6.81
CA ARG A 1048 -41.97 -1.92 5.76
C ARG A 1048 -41.57 -2.52 4.40
N VAL A 1049 -40.30 -2.89 4.24
CA VAL A 1049 -39.79 -3.44 2.97
C VAL A 1049 -39.98 -4.95 2.97
N THR A 1050 -40.63 -5.43 1.91
CA THR A 1050 -40.83 -6.84 1.62
C THR A 1050 -40.27 -7.18 0.24
N TYR A 1051 -39.90 -8.43 0.03
CA TYR A 1051 -39.41 -8.91 -1.26
C TYR A 1051 -39.90 -10.33 -1.54
N LYS A 1052 -39.81 -10.75 -2.80
CA LYS A 1052 -39.98 -12.15 -3.19
C LYS A 1052 -39.14 -12.51 -4.41
N THR A 1053 -38.82 -13.79 -4.54
CA THR A 1053 -38.22 -14.37 -5.74
C THR A 1053 -39.30 -14.76 -6.76
N GLU A 1054 -38.92 -15.05 -8.01
CA GLU A 1054 -39.87 -15.52 -9.05
C GLU A 1054 -40.60 -16.82 -8.70
N CYS A 1055 -39.98 -17.69 -7.91
CA CYS A 1055 -40.55 -18.97 -7.49
C CYS A 1055 -41.49 -18.84 -6.26
N GLU A 1056 -41.52 -17.68 -5.62
CA GLU A 1056 -42.31 -17.43 -4.41
C GLU A 1056 -43.61 -16.70 -4.73
N THR A 1057 -44.72 -17.22 -4.21
CA THR A 1057 -46.04 -16.62 -4.36
C THR A 1057 -46.20 -15.39 -3.44
N GLU A 1058 -45.71 -15.49 -2.21
CA GLU A 1058 -45.87 -14.50 -1.14
C GLU A 1058 -44.65 -13.58 -0.97
N PHE A 1059 -44.91 -12.35 -0.53
CA PHE A 1059 -43.87 -11.40 -0.14
C PHE A 1059 -43.44 -11.67 1.30
N LYS A 1060 -42.13 -11.73 1.53
CA LYS A 1060 -41.54 -11.92 2.86
C LYS A 1060 -40.75 -10.68 3.29
N ASN A 1061 -40.63 -10.51 4.60
CA ASN A 1061 -39.78 -9.49 5.20
C ASN A 1061 -38.29 -9.81 4.96
N PHE A 1062 -37.42 -8.82 5.17
CA PHE A 1062 -35.99 -9.06 5.29
C PHE A 1062 -35.67 -9.98 6.47
N ASN A 1063 -34.44 -10.51 6.46
CA ASN A 1063 -33.98 -11.36 7.55
C ASN A 1063 -34.07 -10.57 8.87
N VAL A 1064 -34.45 -11.30 9.92
CA VAL A 1064 -34.64 -10.77 11.27
C VAL A 1064 -33.36 -10.14 11.81
N VAL A 1065 -32.19 -10.73 11.50
CA VAL A 1065 -30.89 -10.08 11.73
C VAL A 1065 -30.63 -9.10 10.58
N ASN A 1066 -30.83 -7.81 10.83
CA ASN A 1066 -30.75 -6.78 9.80
C ASN A 1066 -29.29 -6.34 9.56
N SER A 1067 -28.60 -7.03 8.65
CA SER A 1067 -27.19 -6.78 8.31
C SER A 1067 -26.93 -5.45 7.60
N PHE A 1068 -27.95 -4.73 7.15
CA PHE A 1068 -27.73 -3.40 6.55
C PHE A 1068 -27.42 -2.32 7.58
N LEU A 1069 -27.83 -2.54 8.85
CA LEU A 1069 -27.48 -1.65 9.96
C LEU A 1069 -25.98 -1.66 10.26
N SER A 1070 -25.23 -2.64 9.74
CA SER A 1070 -23.79 -2.80 9.91
C SER A 1070 -22.93 -1.64 9.40
N TYR A 1071 -23.48 -0.79 8.52
CA TYR A 1071 -22.83 0.48 8.16
C TYR A 1071 -22.62 1.39 9.38
N PHE A 1072 -23.54 1.32 10.35
CA PHE A 1072 -23.60 2.16 11.53
C PHE A 1072 -23.14 1.44 12.82
N LEU A 1073 -22.96 0.12 12.77
CA LEU A 1073 -22.64 -0.74 13.93
C LEU A 1073 -21.30 -1.48 13.73
N LYS A 1074 -20.60 -1.81 14.82
CA LYS A 1074 -19.39 -2.66 14.78
C LYS A 1074 -19.79 -4.14 14.69
N ALA A 1075 -18.79 -5.00 14.46
CA ALA A 1075 -18.91 -6.46 14.47
C ALA A 1075 -20.24 -6.98 13.85
N PRO A 1076 -20.39 -6.87 12.51
CA PRO A 1076 -21.67 -7.04 11.87
C PRO A 1076 -22.25 -8.43 12.08
N MET A 1077 -23.39 -8.48 12.77
CA MET A 1077 -24.21 -9.67 12.89
C MET A 1077 -24.89 -9.93 11.55
N VAL A 1078 -24.74 -11.14 11.04
CA VAL A 1078 -25.29 -11.54 9.75
C VAL A 1078 -26.06 -12.86 9.91
N PRO A 1079 -27.05 -13.14 9.04
CA PRO A 1079 -27.74 -14.41 9.05
C PRO A 1079 -26.80 -15.62 8.94
N TYR A 1080 -27.22 -16.77 9.46
CA TYR A 1080 -26.43 -18.00 9.38
C TYR A 1080 -26.00 -18.31 7.92
N ARG A 1081 -24.72 -18.65 7.73
CA ARG A 1081 -24.06 -18.91 6.42
C ARG A 1081 -24.00 -17.73 5.45
N THR A 1082 -24.19 -16.50 5.91
CA THR A 1082 -23.92 -15.31 5.10
C THR A 1082 -22.53 -14.74 5.40
N PRO A 1083 -21.84 -14.16 4.39
CA PRO A 1083 -20.54 -13.57 4.61
C PRO A 1083 -20.65 -12.28 5.45
N VAL A 1084 -19.73 -12.15 6.40
CA VAL A 1084 -19.54 -10.93 7.20
C VAL A 1084 -18.79 -9.91 6.35
N ILE A 1085 -19.33 -8.71 6.20
CA ILE A 1085 -18.72 -7.61 5.42
C ILE A 1085 -18.56 -6.42 6.34
N ASN A 1086 -17.33 -5.94 6.58
CA ASN A 1086 -17.03 -4.69 7.27
C ASN A 1086 -16.61 -3.55 6.33
N ALA A 1087 -16.29 -3.84 5.06
CA ALA A 1087 -15.93 -2.84 4.06
C ALA A 1087 -17.01 -1.76 3.95
N LEU A 1088 -16.67 -0.54 4.37
CA LEU A 1088 -17.67 0.51 4.63
C LEU A 1088 -18.38 0.96 3.35
N GLN A 1089 -17.66 0.99 2.22
CA GLN A 1089 -18.25 1.35 0.92
C GLN A 1089 -19.18 0.26 0.39
N THR A 1090 -18.81 -1.02 0.57
CA THR A 1090 -19.68 -2.15 0.22
C THR A 1090 -20.98 -2.11 1.01
N GLN A 1091 -20.91 -1.81 2.31
CA GLN A 1091 -22.10 -1.65 3.17
C GLN A 1091 -22.97 -0.47 2.72
N ARG A 1092 -22.37 0.68 2.37
CA ARG A 1092 -23.11 1.84 1.85
C ARG A 1092 -23.83 1.51 0.54
N ARG A 1093 -23.12 0.88 -0.42
CA ARG A 1093 -23.69 0.46 -1.70
C ARG A 1093 -24.84 -0.51 -1.54
N ALA A 1094 -24.79 -1.41 -0.55
CA ALA A 1094 -25.90 -2.31 -0.26
C ALA A 1094 -27.18 -1.53 0.13
N ILE A 1095 -27.06 -0.49 0.96
CA ILE A 1095 -28.19 0.38 1.32
C ILE A 1095 -28.69 1.15 0.09
N GLU A 1096 -27.79 1.78 -0.66
CA GLU A 1096 -28.14 2.55 -1.88
C GLU A 1096 -28.83 1.66 -2.93
N ASN A 1097 -28.37 0.43 -3.13
CA ASN A 1097 -28.97 -0.51 -4.06
C ASN A 1097 -30.38 -0.95 -3.65
N VAL A 1098 -30.65 -1.13 -2.36
CA VAL A 1098 -32.02 -1.39 -1.89
C VAL A 1098 -32.92 -0.18 -2.16
N LEU A 1099 -32.46 1.03 -1.84
CA LEU A 1099 -33.24 2.26 -2.09
C LEU A 1099 -33.52 2.46 -3.59
N ARG A 1100 -32.53 2.19 -4.46
CA ARG A 1100 -32.70 2.24 -5.92
C ARG A 1100 -33.68 1.18 -6.41
N ALA A 1101 -33.58 -0.05 -5.88
CA ALA A 1101 -34.52 -1.12 -6.22
C ALA A 1101 -35.97 -0.77 -5.84
N LEU A 1102 -36.18 -0.08 -4.72
CA LEU A 1102 -37.51 0.43 -4.32
C LEU A 1102 -38.06 1.48 -5.28
N LEU A 1103 -37.19 2.21 -5.97
CA LEU A 1103 -37.55 3.19 -7.00
C LEU A 1103 -37.68 2.59 -8.41
N GLY A 1104 -37.42 1.29 -8.57
CA GLY A 1104 -37.35 0.66 -9.89
C GLY A 1104 -36.13 1.10 -10.70
N LEU A 1105 -35.12 1.69 -10.05
CA LEU A 1105 -33.86 2.08 -10.67
C LEU A 1105 -32.90 0.90 -10.72
N PRO A 1106 -32.00 0.84 -11.72
CA PRO A 1106 -30.96 -0.17 -11.76
C PRO A 1106 -30.05 -0.04 -10.54
N ILE A 1107 -29.50 -1.15 -10.08
CA ILE A 1107 -28.46 -1.15 -9.04
C ILE A 1107 -27.29 -0.26 -9.47
N TYR A 1108 -26.68 0.39 -8.48
CA TYR A 1108 -25.53 1.25 -8.67
C TYR A 1108 -24.31 0.41 -9.02
N ASP A 1109 -23.72 0.65 -10.21
CA ASP A 1109 -22.46 0.06 -10.64
C ASP A 1109 -21.43 1.16 -10.94
N ASP A 1110 -20.41 1.29 -10.08
CA ASP A 1110 -19.35 2.32 -10.23
C ASP A 1110 -18.45 2.10 -11.46
N SER A 1111 -18.77 1.10 -12.28
CA SER A 1111 -18.04 0.76 -13.48
C SER A 1111 -18.10 1.90 -14.51
N LEU A 1112 -19.24 2.62 -14.54
CA LEU A 1112 -19.62 3.51 -15.65
C LEU A 1112 -19.30 2.86 -17.00
N LEU A 1113 -19.40 1.53 -17.09
CA LEU A 1113 -18.85 0.77 -18.20
C LEU A 1113 -19.56 1.15 -19.50
N HIS A 1114 -20.85 1.47 -19.40
CA HIS A 1114 -21.67 1.98 -20.49
C HIS A 1114 -21.26 3.37 -21.01
N TYR A 1115 -20.48 4.14 -20.25
CA TYR A 1115 -19.86 5.40 -20.71
C TYR A 1115 -18.39 5.23 -21.13
N ARG A 1116 -17.74 4.14 -20.71
CA ARG A 1116 -16.30 3.87 -20.96
C ARG A 1116 -16.05 2.90 -22.12
N MET A 1117 -17.10 2.19 -22.56
CA MET A 1117 -17.16 1.45 -23.81
C MET A 1117 -17.75 2.36 -24.89
#